data_AF-A0A8S1PS60-F1
#
_entry.id   AF-A0A8S1PS60-F1
#
_cell.length_a   1.000
_cell.length_b   1.000
_cell.length_c   1.000
_cell.angle_alpha   90.00
_cell.angle_beta   90.00
_cell.angle_gamma   90.00
#
_symmetry.space_group_name_H-M   'P 1'
#
loop_
_entity.id
_entity.type
_entity.pdbx_description
1 polymer ?
#
loop_
_entity_poly.entity_id
_entity_poly.type
_entity_poly.pdbx_seq_one_letter_code
_entity_poly.pdbx_strand_id
1 'polypeptide(L)'
;MMKISFILFATFQVFRQSKNISNIQCACQQIISETECNNWNCQWIYTPAQGVIPQTGYCDQVSCEQLKQQQCQNEYTRCYYQESNSSISQVCYRFSKCEDLILTSRQTCQELNPKCVQSQINLTKCIESGLQCQGLSQNQCGGTQQTNSTITLANEGMCFWNGSSCNVVKQCEELSQEKLCTKKWLQNACQWTGTKCVSLTCSSILQSNTCKFVQTTPLNDAIIQPCIWNGQYCINATSDQLTKQTCASNTNYFYRWLPVDYQNGICAQCNKYQYQFRNECECDQLFLQSECNSSLYCKWNNNTCNKLQCSEITSQQQCAIIQGCYWNALLLPSKCLPYNNCQNILGKLDSLCIQASIYCPGSNGINCLSQQQLPNCSKLFNTTPIQPNICYNSIGSDGYCTYDITNSSCSNIQNCSQLTSLQLCNQFNYACIWNTDNHCQQKQCKDYHTKESCTYIQNSINNSIINICSWNPDTQQCNYFNNSINYDVNQCYNQTGRTHHWSQSNVQKGLCLPCQFSNLLNVKSTCKCKDLINQIDCISSFPNCFWSYSNQTCNPLQCNQLTNQAQCILNQECYWKNSQCYQQVNSTSSFCSQLKGNTQQECLSQSILCPGITDEGYCSQSINNCSDYKLYYQCFGSLGADGICQWNQNQLSCLGVKNCNMIKNKSLCNNMVGACYWDLYNQSNNCTQYNCTTLYNQTQKCNYYLSSPNQQYEVKLCYLNGDICNSTTQVNNLDAYNCYNSSGRTAGWNTRNLTDGSCVLCYDQLISSSIIILISILF
;
A
#
# COMPACT_ATOMS: atom_id res chain seq x y z
N MET A 1 50.30 13.96 35.27
CA MET A 1 49.80 12.77 34.56
C MET A 1 48.39 12.46 35.06
N MET A 2 47.35 12.79 34.29
CA MET A 2 46.01 12.30 34.57
C MET A 2 45.25 12.28 33.24
N LYS A 3 45.09 11.08 32.66
CA LYS A 3 44.29 10.86 31.45
C LYS A 3 42.86 10.60 31.88
N ILE A 4 41.96 11.52 31.56
CA ILE A 4 40.52 11.33 31.68
C ILE A 4 40.03 10.81 30.33
N SER A 5 39.71 9.52 30.27
CA SER A 5 39.05 8.89 29.12
C SER A 5 37.54 9.10 29.24
N PHE A 6 36.97 9.92 28.36
CA PHE A 6 35.53 10.00 28.15
C PHE A 6 35.10 8.82 27.26
N ILE A 7 34.43 7.84 27.86
CA ILE A 7 33.74 6.76 27.12
C ILE A 7 32.31 7.24 26.88
N LEU A 8 32.03 7.67 25.65
CA LEU A 8 30.69 7.99 25.18
C LEU A 8 29.97 6.68 24.83
N PHE A 9 29.13 6.17 25.74
CA PHE A 9 28.17 5.11 25.42
C PHE A 9 26.97 5.73 24.69
N ALA A 10 27.04 5.78 23.35
CA ALA A 10 25.86 5.97 22.52
C ALA A 10 25.09 4.65 22.47
N THR A 11 24.10 4.47 23.34
CA THR A 11 23.12 3.39 23.23
C THR A 11 22.24 3.64 22.01
N PHE A 12 22.60 3.06 20.87
CA PHE A 12 21.71 2.93 19.72
C PHE A 12 20.54 2.02 20.13
N GLN A 13 19.41 2.61 20.50
CA GLN A 13 18.16 1.87 20.55
C GLN A 13 17.80 1.46 19.12
N VAL A 14 17.94 0.17 18.83
CA VAL A 14 17.45 -0.44 17.60
C VAL A 14 15.92 -0.39 17.65
N PHE A 15 15.32 0.66 17.08
CA PHE A 15 13.89 0.72 16.84
C PHE A 15 13.52 -0.38 15.84
N ARG A 16 13.15 -1.57 16.34
CA ARG A 16 12.40 -2.55 15.54
C ARG A 16 11.00 -1.98 15.35
N GLN A 17 10.77 -1.25 14.27
CA GLN A 17 9.41 -0.97 13.82
C GLN A 17 8.79 -2.30 13.43
N SER A 18 7.81 -2.77 14.22
CA SER A 18 7.03 -3.95 13.88
C SER A 18 6.16 -3.64 12.66
N LYS A 19 6.10 -4.60 11.75
CA LYS A 19 5.36 -4.54 10.48
C LYS A 19 3.87 -4.39 10.76
N ASN A 20 3.29 -3.20 10.57
CA ASN A 20 1.87 -2.94 10.79
C ASN A 20 1.02 -3.57 9.68
N ILE A 21 0.58 -4.81 9.90
CA ILE A 21 -0.58 -5.37 9.19
C ILE A 21 -1.79 -4.87 9.98
N SER A 22 -2.70 -4.15 9.33
CA SER A 22 -3.96 -3.79 9.99
C SER A 22 -4.65 -5.05 10.48
N ASN A 23 -4.88 -5.09 11.79
CA ASN A 23 -5.62 -6.15 12.45
C ASN A 23 -7.07 -6.12 11.92
N ILE A 24 -7.39 -7.01 10.98
CA ILE A 24 -8.73 -7.14 10.39
C ILE A 24 -9.34 -8.47 10.79
N GLN A 25 -10.42 -8.40 11.55
CA GLN A 25 -11.15 -9.57 12.03
C GLN A 25 -11.73 -10.36 10.86
N CYS A 26 -11.83 -11.67 11.00
CA CYS A 26 -12.51 -12.47 9.98
C CYS A 26 -13.97 -12.04 9.86
N ALA A 27 -14.51 -12.11 8.64
CA ALA A 27 -15.95 -11.96 8.47
C ALA A 27 -16.64 -13.25 8.93
N CYS A 28 -17.84 -13.15 9.53
CA CYS A 28 -18.65 -14.33 9.88
C CYS A 28 -18.81 -15.26 8.69
N GLN A 29 -19.00 -14.66 7.50
CA GLN A 29 -19.18 -15.36 6.24
C GLN A 29 -17.96 -16.21 5.83
N GLN A 30 -16.79 -16.02 6.42
CA GLN A 30 -15.60 -16.84 6.16
C GLN A 30 -15.51 -18.07 7.06
N ILE A 31 -16.36 -18.20 8.07
CA ILE A 31 -16.31 -19.30 9.02
C ILE A 31 -16.99 -20.54 8.42
N ILE A 32 -16.29 -21.67 8.47
CA ILE A 32 -16.70 -22.90 7.79
C ILE A 32 -17.23 -23.99 8.73
N SER A 33 -17.23 -23.74 10.04
CA SER A 33 -17.78 -24.68 11.01
C SER A 33 -18.76 -24.03 11.96
N GLU A 34 -19.84 -24.75 12.29
CA GLU A 34 -20.85 -24.31 13.24
C GLU A 34 -20.26 -24.01 14.61
N THR A 35 -19.37 -24.88 15.12
CA THR A 35 -18.71 -24.68 16.41
C THR A 35 -17.91 -23.39 16.45
N GLU A 36 -17.18 -23.07 15.38
CA GLU A 36 -16.45 -21.81 15.29
C GLU A 36 -17.45 -20.65 15.17
N CYS A 37 -18.50 -20.77 14.35
CA CYS A 37 -19.51 -19.73 14.18
C CYS A 37 -20.19 -19.34 15.49
N ASN A 38 -20.57 -20.33 16.31
CA ASN A 38 -21.24 -20.13 17.59
C ASN A 38 -20.31 -19.55 18.68
N ASN A 39 -19.00 -19.74 18.53
CA ASN A 39 -18.00 -19.10 19.39
C ASN A 39 -17.75 -17.64 19.02
N TRP A 40 -18.27 -17.20 17.88
CA TRP A 40 -18.23 -15.83 17.42
C TRP A 40 -19.61 -15.19 17.65
N ASN A 41 -19.73 -13.87 17.58
CA ASN A 41 -21.04 -13.19 17.57
C ASN A 41 -21.73 -13.32 16.19
N CYS A 42 -21.70 -14.54 15.66
CA CYS A 42 -22.26 -14.96 14.38
C CYS A 42 -23.33 -16.04 14.65
N GLN A 43 -24.16 -16.34 13.65
CA GLN A 43 -25.17 -17.39 13.71
C GLN A 43 -24.95 -18.35 12.55
N TRP A 44 -25.02 -19.65 12.87
CA TRP A 44 -25.06 -20.67 11.85
C TRP A 44 -26.47 -20.75 11.24
N ILE A 45 -26.56 -20.54 9.94
CA ILE A 45 -27.79 -20.61 9.16
C ILE A 45 -27.81 -21.94 8.41
N TYR A 46 -28.76 -22.80 8.76
CA TYR A 46 -29.01 -24.05 8.04
C TYR A 46 -29.74 -23.76 6.73
N THR A 47 -29.25 -24.30 5.62
CA THR A 47 -29.98 -24.26 4.35
C THR A 47 -31.01 -25.41 4.34
N PRO A 48 -32.25 -25.16 3.91
CA PRO A 48 -33.27 -26.21 3.83
C PRO A 48 -32.79 -27.34 2.91
N ALA A 49 -32.59 -28.53 3.48
CA ALA A 49 -32.19 -29.70 2.69
C ALA A 49 -33.37 -30.15 1.82
N GLN A 50 -33.21 -30.09 0.48
CA GLN A 50 -34.08 -30.84 -0.42
C GLN A 50 -33.61 -32.31 -0.44
N GLY A 51 -34.10 -33.12 0.49
CA GLY A 51 -33.79 -34.56 0.57
C GLY A 51 -32.70 -34.93 1.60
N VAL A 52 -32.54 -36.24 1.82
CA VAL A 52 -31.91 -36.96 2.98
C VAL A 52 -30.39 -36.71 3.18
N ILE A 53 -29.86 -35.57 2.74
CA ILE A 53 -28.45 -35.21 2.89
C ILE A 53 -28.28 -34.43 4.21
N PRO A 54 -27.19 -34.64 4.98
CA PRO A 54 -26.91 -33.85 6.18
C PRO A 54 -27.02 -32.35 5.89
N GLN A 55 -27.76 -31.64 6.75
CA GLN A 55 -27.98 -30.20 6.63
C GLN A 55 -26.62 -29.51 6.56
N THR A 56 -26.37 -28.89 5.43
CA THR A 56 -25.28 -27.93 5.31
C THR A 56 -25.76 -26.59 5.85
N GLY A 57 -24.83 -25.80 6.37
CA GLY A 57 -25.12 -24.45 6.80
C GLY A 57 -23.94 -23.55 6.52
N TYR A 58 -24.15 -22.26 6.70
CA TYR A 58 -23.10 -21.27 6.60
C TYR A 58 -23.17 -20.35 7.81
N CYS A 59 -22.03 -19.76 8.15
CA CYS A 59 -21.98 -18.78 9.21
C CYS A 59 -22.32 -17.40 8.65
N ASP A 60 -23.25 -16.71 9.29
CA ASP A 60 -23.60 -15.35 8.94
C ASP A 60 -23.61 -14.46 10.18
N GLN A 61 -23.61 -13.17 9.92
CA GLN A 61 -23.61 -12.16 10.95
C GLN A 61 -25.01 -12.02 11.56
N VAL A 62 -25.12 -12.21 12.89
CA VAL A 62 -26.39 -12.02 13.61
C VAL A 62 -26.84 -10.58 13.50
N SER A 63 -28.11 -10.31 13.21
CA SER A 63 -28.62 -8.93 13.17
C SER A 63 -28.53 -8.30 14.58
N CYS A 64 -28.29 -6.98 14.68
CA CYS A 64 -28.13 -6.34 15.99
C CYS A 64 -29.35 -6.58 16.88
N GLU A 65 -30.54 -6.57 16.30
CA GLU A 65 -31.83 -6.76 16.98
C GLU A 65 -31.97 -8.13 17.66
N GLN A 66 -31.18 -9.12 17.22
CA GLN A 66 -31.17 -10.48 17.76
C GLN A 66 -30.09 -10.69 18.83
N LEU A 67 -29.17 -9.73 19.01
CA LEU A 67 -28.07 -9.84 19.98
C LEU A 67 -28.56 -9.59 21.41
N LYS A 68 -28.12 -10.44 22.34
CA LYS A 68 -28.27 -10.17 23.78
C LYS A 68 -27.34 -9.03 24.20
N GLN A 69 -27.64 -8.36 25.33
CA GLN A 69 -26.87 -7.21 25.84
C GLN A 69 -25.34 -7.40 25.78
N GLN A 70 -24.83 -8.51 26.31
CA GLN A 70 -23.39 -8.75 26.34
C GLN A 70 -22.79 -8.97 24.95
N GLN A 71 -23.52 -9.62 24.03
CA GLN A 71 -23.08 -9.79 22.64
C GLN A 71 -23.11 -8.46 21.90
N CYS A 72 -24.16 -7.66 22.10
CA CYS A 72 -24.30 -6.31 21.54
C CYS A 72 -23.14 -5.40 21.95
N GLN A 73 -22.78 -5.42 23.24
CA GLN A 73 -21.65 -4.65 23.77
C GLN A 73 -20.30 -5.12 23.22
N ASN A 74 -20.16 -6.41 22.86
CA ASN A 74 -18.97 -6.92 22.20
C ASN A 74 -18.90 -6.53 20.71
N GLU A 75 -20.05 -6.24 20.09
CA GLU A 75 -20.20 -5.84 18.68
C GLU A 75 -20.32 -4.33 18.50
N TYR A 76 -19.67 -3.56 19.38
CA TYR A 76 -19.78 -2.10 19.42
C TYR A 76 -19.38 -1.38 18.13
N THR A 77 -18.66 -2.04 17.22
CA THR A 77 -18.32 -1.44 15.92
C THR A 77 -19.51 -1.32 14.99
N ARG A 78 -20.61 -2.06 15.24
CA ARG A 78 -21.77 -2.17 14.36
C ARG A 78 -23.12 -2.15 15.07
N CYS A 79 -23.12 -2.35 16.39
CA CYS A 79 -24.32 -2.33 17.20
C CYS A 79 -24.11 -1.45 18.44
N TYR A 80 -25.20 -0.95 19.01
CA TYR A 80 -25.19 -0.33 20.32
C TYR A 80 -26.38 -0.81 21.14
N TYR A 81 -26.20 -0.86 22.44
CA TYR A 81 -27.22 -1.33 23.37
C TYR A 81 -27.95 -0.14 23.99
N GLN A 82 -29.28 -0.12 23.96
CA GLN A 82 -30.06 0.92 24.63
C GLN A 82 -31.16 0.30 25.49
N GLU A 83 -31.24 0.73 26.75
CA GLU A 83 -32.33 0.34 27.65
C GLU A 83 -33.60 1.07 27.23
N SER A 84 -34.64 0.31 26.88
CA SER A 84 -35.96 0.87 26.59
C SER A 84 -36.65 1.29 27.90
N ASN A 85 -37.22 2.49 27.93
CA ASN A 85 -38.07 2.95 29.02
C ASN A 85 -39.43 2.24 29.06
N SER A 86 -39.82 1.55 27.98
CA SER A 86 -40.99 0.67 27.99
C SER A 86 -40.60 -0.68 28.57
N SER A 87 -41.44 -1.26 29.42
CA SER A 87 -41.28 -2.59 30.03
C SER A 87 -41.30 -3.76 29.03
N ILE A 88 -41.02 -3.51 27.76
CA ILE A 88 -41.05 -4.46 26.65
C ILE A 88 -39.68 -4.45 25.99
N SER A 89 -38.92 -5.52 26.30
CA SER A 89 -37.64 -5.97 25.73
C SER A 89 -36.52 -4.93 25.59
N GLN A 90 -35.39 -5.23 26.22
CA GLN A 90 -34.09 -4.62 25.91
C GLN A 90 -33.78 -4.86 24.42
N VAL A 91 -33.40 -3.81 23.67
CA VAL A 91 -33.15 -3.91 22.22
C VAL A 91 -31.73 -3.43 21.92
N CYS A 92 -31.00 -4.27 21.19
CA CYS A 92 -29.74 -3.91 20.57
C CYS A 92 -30.03 -3.35 19.17
N TYR A 93 -29.49 -2.18 18.87
CA TYR A 93 -29.77 -1.44 17.63
C TYR A 93 -28.53 -1.42 16.74
N ARG A 94 -28.75 -1.27 15.43
CA ARG A 94 -27.67 -1.03 14.48
C ARG A 94 -27.02 0.33 14.75
N PHE A 95 -25.71 0.32 14.92
CA PHE A 95 -24.90 1.51 15.06
C PHE A 95 -24.44 1.99 13.69
N SER A 96 -24.84 3.20 13.30
CA SER A 96 -24.42 3.82 12.03
C SER A 96 -23.50 5.01 12.29
N LYS A 97 -23.88 5.89 13.22
CA LYS A 97 -23.09 7.02 13.69
C LYS A 97 -23.40 7.32 15.15
N CYS A 98 -22.52 8.08 15.80
CA CYS A 98 -22.70 8.40 17.22
C CYS A 98 -23.92 9.28 17.50
N GLU A 99 -24.33 10.12 16.55
CA GLU A 99 -25.50 10.99 16.69
C GLU A 99 -26.81 10.22 16.84
N ASP A 100 -26.81 8.92 16.51
CA ASP A 100 -27.97 8.04 16.67
C ASP A 100 -28.13 7.55 18.13
N LEU A 101 -27.11 7.73 18.98
CA LEU A 101 -27.16 7.32 20.38
C LEU A 101 -28.01 8.31 21.19
N ILE A 102 -29.03 7.79 21.87
CA ILE A 102 -29.90 8.55 22.76
C ILE A 102 -29.47 8.28 24.21
N LEU A 103 -28.94 9.30 24.88
CA LEU A 103 -28.54 9.20 26.29
C LEU A 103 -29.74 9.26 27.21
N THR A 104 -29.85 8.31 28.14
CA THR A 104 -30.68 8.47 29.34
C THR A 104 -29.92 9.27 30.40
N SER A 105 -30.60 9.79 31.42
CA SER A 105 -30.04 10.71 32.42
C SER A 105 -28.88 10.16 33.26
N ARG A 106 -28.50 8.88 33.08
CA ARG A 106 -27.40 8.22 33.79
C ARG A 106 -26.33 7.61 32.86
N GLN A 107 -26.50 7.68 31.55
CA GLN A 107 -25.59 7.05 30.59
C GLN A 107 -24.63 8.06 29.99
N THR A 108 -23.42 7.60 29.66
CA THR A 108 -22.44 8.32 28.83
C THR A 108 -22.40 7.75 27.42
N CYS A 109 -21.94 8.53 26.43
CA CYS A 109 -21.81 8.05 25.06
C CYS A 109 -20.88 6.85 24.94
N GLN A 110 -19.80 6.86 25.71
CA GLN A 110 -18.80 5.79 25.76
C GLN A 110 -19.35 4.47 26.34
N GLU A 111 -20.34 4.54 27.24
CA GLU A 111 -21.01 3.35 27.78
C GLU A 111 -21.94 2.69 26.76
N LEU A 112 -22.59 3.49 25.91
CA LEU A 112 -23.44 3.00 24.82
C LEU A 112 -22.60 2.49 23.64
N ASN A 113 -21.54 3.23 23.28
CA ASN A 113 -20.56 2.84 22.28
C ASN A 113 -19.19 3.49 22.58
N PRO A 114 -18.11 2.72 22.78
CA PRO A 114 -16.79 3.26 23.09
C PRO A 114 -16.19 4.15 21.97
N LYS A 115 -16.74 4.15 20.75
CA LYS A 115 -16.33 5.06 19.66
C LYS A 115 -16.94 6.46 19.78
N CYS A 116 -17.90 6.66 20.68
CA CYS A 116 -18.68 7.89 20.74
C CYS A 116 -18.34 8.72 21.97
N VAL A 117 -18.35 10.04 21.79
CA VAL A 117 -18.15 11.00 22.87
C VAL A 117 -19.33 11.97 22.97
N GLN A 118 -19.54 12.52 24.16
CA GLN A 118 -20.65 13.42 24.44
C GLN A 118 -20.38 14.79 23.82
N SER A 119 -21.37 15.34 23.12
CA SER A 119 -21.27 16.66 22.49
C SER A 119 -21.19 17.75 23.54
N GLN A 120 -20.29 18.72 23.34
CA GLN A 120 -20.14 19.86 24.24
C GLN A 120 -21.22 20.93 24.06
N ILE A 121 -21.84 20.98 22.88
CA ILE A 121 -22.91 21.93 22.59
C ILE A 121 -24.22 21.40 23.17
N ASN A 122 -24.41 20.08 23.13
CA ASN A 122 -25.59 19.44 23.68
C ASN A 122 -25.19 18.16 24.41
N LEU A 123 -25.16 18.23 25.74
CA LEU A 123 -24.79 17.09 26.59
C LEU A 123 -25.70 15.86 26.40
N THR A 124 -26.87 15.96 25.75
CA THR A 124 -27.70 14.78 25.47
C THR A 124 -27.40 14.11 24.13
N LYS A 125 -26.52 14.69 23.31
CA LYS A 125 -26.12 14.15 22.01
C LYS A 125 -24.74 13.50 22.09
N CYS A 126 -24.58 12.38 21.41
CA CYS A 126 -23.28 11.80 21.13
C CYS A 126 -22.81 12.24 19.75
N ILE A 127 -21.51 12.38 19.57
CA ILE A 127 -20.85 12.67 18.29
C ILE A 127 -19.74 11.67 18.07
N GLU A 128 -19.40 11.43 16.80
CA GLU A 128 -18.22 10.63 16.49
C GLU A 128 -16.99 11.29 17.11
N SER A 129 -16.05 10.46 17.53
CA SER A 129 -14.72 10.87 17.95
C SER A 129 -13.93 11.49 16.78
N GLY A 130 -14.39 12.60 16.22
CA GLY A 130 -13.92 13.15 14.95
C GLY A 130 -12.76 14.14 15.06
N LEU A 131 -12.38 14.51 16.28
CA LEU A 131 -11.28 15.45 16.51
C LEU A 131 -10.00 14.67 16.76
N GLN A 132 -8.92 15.01 16.06
CA GLN A 132 -7.56 14.62 16.43
C GLN A 132 -7.33 14.98 17.90
N CYS A 133 -6.47 14.25 18.63
CA CYS A 133 -6.19 14.64 20.02
C CYS A 133 -5.63 16.07 20.06
N GLN A 134 -4.87 16.43 19.02
CA GLN A 134 -4.36 17.78 18.83
C GLN A 134 -5.50 18.79 18.61
N GLY A 135 -5.64 19.74 19.55
CA GLY A 135 -6.69 20.76 19.52
C GLY A 135 -7.85 20.51 20.49
N LEU A 136 -7.91 19.33 21.11
CA LEU A 136 -8.81 19.12 22.25
C LEU A 136 -8.32 19.92 23.46
N SER A 137 -9.18 20.79 23.96
CA SER A 137 -9.01 21.45 25.26
C SER A 137 -8.92 20.43 26.41
N GLN A 138 -8.43 20.87 27.56
CA GLN A 138 -8.36 20.04 28.77
C GLN A 138 -9.71 19.35 29.04
N ASN A 139 -10.81 20.09 28.96
CA ASN A 139 -12.16 19.59 29.23
C ASN A 139 -12.65 18.60 28.15
N GLN A 140 -12.11 18.66 26.94
CA GLN A 140 -12.41 17.73 25.84
C GLN A 140 -11.56 16.46 25.89
N CYS A 141 -10.34 16.57 26.40
CA CYS A 141 -9.37 15.48 26.46
C CYS A 141 -9.43 14.69 27.78
N GLY A 142 -9.83 15.36 28.84
CA GLY A 142 -10.09 14.81 30.16
C GLY A 142 -11.15 15.68 30.82
N GLY A 143 -12.42 15.26 30.76
CA GLY A 143 -13.54 15.99 31.34
C GLY A 143 -13.20 16.49 32.74
N THR A 144 -13.04 17.80 32.87
CA THR A 144 -12.71 18.46 34.13
C THR A 144 -13.93 18.45 35.03
N GLN A 145 -13.89 17.65 36.09
CA GLN A 145 -14.09 18.07 37.49
C GLN A 145 -14.27 16.83 38.35
N GLN A 146 -13.20 16.42 39.06
CA GLN A 146 -13.17 15.59 40.28
C GLN A 146 -13.96 14.27 40.36
N THR A 147 -14.80 13.91 39.39
CA THR A 147 -15.36 12.58 39.23
C THR A 147 -14.48 11.82 38.26
N ASN A 148 -14.06 10.64 38.71
CA ASN A 148 -13.18 9.76 37.99
C ASN A 148 -13.71 9.50 36.56
N SER A 149 -12.83 9.64 35.58
CA SER A 149 -12.88 9.03 34.24
C SER A 149 -13.81 9.58 33.16
N THR A 150 -13.28 10.48 32.34
CA THR A 150 -13.61 10.50 30.91
C THR A 150 -12.34 10.62 30.09
N ILE A 151 -12.16 9.65 29.20
CA ILE A 151 -11.12 9.58 28.19
C ILE A 151 -11.85 9.73 26.86
N THR A 152 -11.29 10.47 25.92
CA THR A 152 -11.89 10.70 24.60
C THR A 152 -11.19 9.81 23.59
N LEU A 153 -11.93 8.90 22.93
CA LEU A 153 -11.42 8.35 21.67
C LEU A 153 -11.41 9.48 20.64
N ALA A 154 -10.43 9.45 19.75
CA ALA A 154 -10.24 10.28 18.56
C ALA A 154 -9.93 9.38 17.36
N ASN A 155 -9.95 9.96 16.17
CA ASN A 155 -9.54 9.27 14.94
C ASN A 155 -8.09 8.75 14.99
N GLU A 156 -7.22 9.43 15.73
CA GLU A 156 -5.81 9.03 15.91
C GLU A 156 -5.62 7.94 16.96
N GLY A 157 -6.70 7.57 17.66
CA GLY A 157 -6.67 6.70 18.81
C GLY A 157 -7.09 7.44 20.06
N MET A 158 -6.48 7.08 21.17
CA MET A 158 -7.04 7.29 22.49
C MET A 158 -6.43 8.54 23.11
N CYS A 159 -7.20 9.59 23.37
CA CYS A 159 -6.65 10.85 23.83
C CYS A 159 -6.58 10.94 25.35
N PHE A 160 -5.46 11.42 25.88
CA PHE A 160 -5.30 11.76 27.29
C PHE A 160 -4.67 13.13 27.48
N TRP A 161 -5.08 13.82 28.54
CA TRP A 161 -4.50 15.10 28.91
C TRP A 161 -3.24 14.87 29.74
N ASN A 162 -2.09 15.32 29.26
CA ASN A 162 -0.81 15.16 29.97
C ASN A 162 -0.50 16.30 30.96
N GLY A 163 -1.39 17.29 31.10
CA GLY A 163 -1.20 18.48 31.91
C GLY A 163 -1.14 19.77 31.09
N SER A 164 -0.65 19.72 29.84
CA SER A 164 -0.52 20.90 28.96
C SER A 164 -1.24 20.76 27.63
N SER A 165 -1.34 19.53 27.12
CA SER A 165 -1.97 19.24 25.84
C SER A 165 -2.65 17.87 25.87
N CYS A 166 -3.54 17.69 24.91
CA CYS A 166 -4.18 16.42 24.66
C CYS A 166 -3.34 15.58 23.69
N ASN A 167 -2.96 14.37 24.09
CA ASN A 167 -2.07 13.50 23.31
C ASN A 167 -2.72 12.14 23.08
N VAL A 168 -2.42 11.52 21.94
CA VAL A 168 -2.75 10.11 21.68
C VAL A 168 -1.88 9.24 22.57
N VAL A 169 -2.48 8.27 23.26
CA VAL A 169 -1.75 7.19 23.95
C VAL A 169 -1.14 6.28 22.88
N LYS A 170 0.15 6.42 22.62
CA LYS A 170 0.91 5.56 21.70
C LYS A 170 1.54 4.39 22.43
N GLN A 171 1.90 4.57 23.70
CA GLN A 171 2.57 3.54 24.50
C GLN A 171 1.95 3.48 25.90
N CYS A 172 1.95 2.29 26.51
CA CYS A 172 1.43 2.11 27.87
C CYS A 172 2.15 3.01 28.87
N GLU A 173 3.44 3.23 28.68
CA GLU A 173 4.33 4.01 29.54
C GLU A 173 3.95 5.50 29.60
N GLU A 174 3.15 5.99 28.66
CA GLU A 174 2.60 7.36 28.68
C GLU A 174 1.48 7.52 29.72
N LEU A 175 0.92 6.41 30.22
CA LEU A 175 -0.13 6.39 31.22
C LEU A 175 0.48 6.38 32.63
N SER A 176 0.50 7.55 33.27
CA SER A 176 1.05 7.73 34.62
C SER A 176 0.11 7.31 35.76
N GLN A 177 -1.13 6.93 35.46
CA GLN A 177 -2.15 6.62 36.46
C GLN A 177 -2.68 5.18 36.32
N GLU A 178 -2.72 4.45 37.43
CA GLU A 178 -3.26 3.09 37.52
C GLU A 178 -4.66 2.98 36.92
N LYS A 179 -5.57 3.88 37.31
CA LYS A 179 -6.97 3.89 36.84
C LYS A 179 -7.11 4.01 35.31
N LEU A 180 -6.14 4.64 34.64
CA LEU A 180 -6.11 4.72 33.18
C LEU A 180 -5.57 3.42 32.60
N CYS A 181 -4.48 2.90 33.17
CA CYS A 181 -3.82 1.67 32.74
C CYS A 181 -4.73 0.43 32.84
N THR A 182 -5.59 0.36 33.86
CA THR A 182 -6.47 -0.78 34.13
C THR A 182 -7.84 -0.69 33.44
N LYS A 183 -8.02 0.20 32.46
CA LYS A 183 -9.29 0.29 31.72
C LYS A 183 -9.50 -0.98 30.89
N LYS A 184 -10.76 -1.44 30.79
CA LYS A 184 -11.16 -2.69 30.12
C LYS A 184 -10.63 -2.82 28.68
N TRP A 185 -10.55 -1.73 27.93
CA TRP A 185 -10.04 -1.76 26.56
C TRP A 185 -8.51 -1.89 26.48
N LEU A 186 -7.77 -1.53 27.55
CA LEU A 186 -6.32 -1.74 27.70
C LEU A 186 -5.95 -3.05 28.37
N GLN A 187 -6.92 -3.80 28.89
CA GLN A 187 -6.64 -4.99 29.70
C GLN A 187 -5.83 -6.07 28.96
N ASN A 188 -5.81 -6.01 27.63
CA ASN A 188 -5.03 -6.90 26.77
C ASN A 188 -3.73 -6.26 26.26
N ALA A 189 -3.50 -4.97 26.49
CA ALA A 189 -2.37 -4.21 25.94
C ALA A 189 -1.41 -3.71 27.03
N CYS A 190 -1.94 -3.28 28.17
CA CYS A 190 -1.19 -2.64 29.24
C CYS A 190 -1.48 -3.29 30.60
N GLN A 191 -0.51 -3.17 31.51
CA GLN A 191 -0.65 -3.56 32.91
C GLN A 191 -0.01 -2.55 33.84
N TRP A 192 -0.59 -2.37 35.02
CA TRP A 192 -0.02 -1.52 36.06
C TRP A 192 0.94 -2.33 36.93
N THR A 193 2.17 -1.84 37.10
CA THR A 193 3.21 -2.51 37.91
C THR A 193 3.26 -2.04 39.36
N GLY A 194 2.27 -1.26 39.81
CA GLY A 194 2.29 -0.56 41.09
C GLY A 194 2.91 0.84 41.01
N THR A 195 3.85 1.07 40.08
CA THR A 195 4.54 2.37 39.93
C THR A 195 4.36 3.01 38.56
N LYS A 196 4.19 2.19 37.51
CA LYS A 196 4.02 2.65 36.13
C LYS A 196 3.16 1.69 35.33
N CYS A 197 2.53 2.21 34.28
CA CYS A 197 1.88 1.39 33.28
C CYS A 197 2.94 0.89 32.29
N VAL A 198 2.91 -0.40 31.99
CA VAL A 198 3.84 -1.04 31.04
C VAL A 198 3.08 -1.90 30.06
N SER A 199 3.70 -2.19 28.93
CA SER A 199 3.16 -3.14 27.96
C SER A 199 2.91 -4.52 28.59
N LEU A 200 1.73 -5.09 28.34
CA LEU A 200 1.38 -6.45 28.76
C LEU A 200 2.12 -7.46 27.88
N THR A 201 2.67 -8.50 28.50
CA THR A 201 3.30 -9.63 27.80
C THR A 201 2.51 -10.91 28.07
N CYS A 202 2.61 -11.93 27.21
CA CYS A 202 1.98 -13.21 27.54
C CYS A 202 2.47 -13.73 28.90
N SER A 203 3.77 -13.62 29.20
CA SER A 203 4.36 -14.04 30.49
C SER A 203 3.82 -13.34 31.73
N SER A 204 3.21 -12.16 31.60
CA SER A 204 2.57 -11.48 32.72
C SER A 204 1.14 -11.97 33.03
N ILE A 205 0.57 -12.81 32.18
CA ILE A 205 -0.75 -13.39 32.42
C ILE A 205 -0.61 -14.65 33.30
N LEU A 206 -1.10 -14.56 34.54
CA LEU A 206 -0.92 -15.60 35.56
C LEU A 206 -2.05 -16.63 35.62
N GLN A 207 -3.13 -16.44 34.86
CA GLN A 207 -4.31 -17.32 34.90
C GLN A 207 -4.51 -18.00 33.54
N SER A 208 -4.83 -19.30 33.55
CA SER A 208 -5.01 -20.09 32.34
C SER A 208 -6.20 -19.63 31.49
N ASN A 209 -7.29 -19.19 32.11
CA ASN A 209 -8.52 -18.74 31.42
C ASN A 209 -8.39 -17.38 30.73
N THR A 210 -7.44 -16.54 31.15
CA THR A 210 -7.14 -15.22 30.55
C THR A 210 -5.93 -15.28 29.61
N CYS A 211 -5.19 -16.39 29.59
CA CYS A 211 -4.07 -16.60 28.67
C CYS A 211 -4.55 -16.84 27.22
N LYS A 212 -4.89 -15.73 26.56
CA LYS A 212 -5.42 -15.74 25.19
C LYS A 212 -4.52 -14.96 24.25
N PHE A 213 -4.36 -13.66 24.47
CA PHE A 213 -3.53 -12.81 23.63
C PHE A 213 -3.13 -11.54 24.36
N VAL A 214 -2.13 -10.85 23.79
CA VAL A 214 -1.80 -9.47 24.14
C VAL A 214 -1.77 -8.59 22.88
N GLN A 215 -2.07 -7.31 23.05
CA GLN A 215 -1.89 -6.25 22.06
C GLN A 215 -0.49 -5.65 22.24
N THR A 216 0.32 -5.67 21.19
CA THR A 216 1.67 -5.08 21.25
C THR A 216 1.61 -3.56 21.26
N THR A 217 2.65 -2.91 21.76
CA THR A 217 2.85 -1.47 21.58
C THR A 217 3.70 -1.19 20.32
N PRO A 218 3.49 -0.08 19.60
CA PRO A 218 2.57 1.03 19.93
C PRO A 218 1.08 0.67 19.76
N LEU A 219 0.21 1.31 20.52
CA LEU A 219 -1.23 0.99 20.60
C LEU A 219 -1.99 1.37 19.32
N ASN A 220 -1.59 2.47 18.68
CA ASN A 220 -2.00 2.77 17.31
C ASN A 220 -1.25 1.80 16.40
N ASP A 221 -1.96 0.81 15.86
CA ASP A 221 -1.42 -0.34 15.10
C ASP A 221 -0.91 -1.52 15.93
N ALA A 222 -1.38 -1.66 17.18
CA ALA A 222 -1.08 -2.83 18.00
C ALA A 222 -1.34 -4.13 17.23
N ILE A 223 -0.34 -5.02 17.15
CA ILE A 223 -0.48 -6.37 16.60
C ILE A 223 -1.02 -7.27 17.71
N ILE A 224 -1.83 -8.26 17.34
CA ILE A 224 -2.19 -9.31 18.31
C ILE A 224 -1.08 -10.35 18.37
N GLN A 225 -0.43 -10.44 19.53
CA GLN A 225 0.44 -11.55 19.87
C GLN A 225 -0.41 -12.63 20.57
N PRO A 226 -0.67 -13.77 19.92
CA PRO A 226 -1.39 -14.86 20.57
C PRO A 226 -0.55 -15.43 21.71
N CYS A 227 -1.25 -15.94 22.72
CA CYS A 227 -0.65 -16.59 23.88
C CYS A 227 -1.24 -17.99 24.08
N ILE A 228 -0.48 -18.89 24.73
CA ILE A 228 -0.96 -20.20 25.17
C ILE A 228 -0.49 -20.49 26.59
N TRP A 229 -1.31 -21.23 27.33
CA TRP A 229 -0.96 -21.68 28.67
C TRP A 229 -0.13 -22.96 28.57
N ASN A 230 1.11 -22.94 29.07
CA ASN A 230 2.00 -24.11 29.00
C ASN A 230 1.82 -25.10 30.17
N GLY A 231 0.85 -24.85 31.05
CA GLY A 231 0.62 -25.61 32.28
C GLY A 231 1.02 -24.86 33.55
N GLN A 232 1.99 -23.95 33.47
CA GLN A 232 2.49 -23.16 34.61
C GLN A 232 2.32 -21.66 34.43
N TYR A 233 2.58 -21.15 33.22
CA TYR A 233 2.49 -19.75 32.89
C TYR A 233 2.08 -19.57 31.43
N CYS A 234 1.69 -18.35 31.11
CA CYS A 234 1.28 -17.99 29.77
C CYS A 234 2.51 -17.62 28.92
N ILE A 235 2.63 -18.17 27.71
CA ILE A 235 3.76 -17.92 26.80
C ILE A 235 3.28 -17.39 25.46
N ASN A 236 4.17 -16.72 24.72
CA ASN A 236 3.89 -16.34 23.34
C ASN A 236 3.63 -17.60 22.52
N ALA A 237 2.50 -17.62 21.82
CA ALA A 237 2.18 -18.66 20.88
C ALA A 237 2.56 -18.24 19.47
N THR A 238 2.92 -19.21 18.65
CA THR A 238 2.90 -19.06 17.19
C THR A 238 1.59 -19.62 16.64
N SER A 239 1.21 -19.26 15.41
CA SER A 239 -0.07 -19.70 14.83
C SER A 239 -0.18 -21.23 14.70
N ASP A 240 0.94 -21.92 14.51
CA ASP A 240 1.05 -23.38 14.45
C ASP A 240 0.87 -24.07 15.81
N GLN A 241 1.01 -23.34 16.92
CA GLN A 241 0.74 -23.86 18.26
C GLN A 241 -0.73 -23.71 18.69
N LEU A 242 -1.53 -22.96 17.91
CA LEU A 242 -2.94 -22.79 18.18
C LEU A 242 -3.75 -23.98 17.63
N THR A 243 -4.82 -24.34 18.33
CA THR A 243 -5.72 -25.42 17.97
C THR A 243 -7.00 -24.88 17.36
N LYS A 244 -7.89 -25.76 16.90
CA LYS A 244 -9.25 -25.38 16.46
C LYS A 244 -9.99 -24.51 17.47
N GLN A 245 -9.83 -24.80 18.77
CA GLN A 245 -10.54 -24.10 19.85
C GLN A 245 -9.86 -22.77 20.23
N THR A 246 -8.52 -22.70 20.15
CA THR A 246 -7.79 -21.50 20.55
C THR A 246 -7.51 -20.54 19.40
N CYS A 247 -7.56 -20.98 18.14
CA CYS A 247 -7.16 -20.15 17.01
C CYS A 247 -7.87 -18.79 16.95
N ALA A 248 -9.20 -18.77 16.95
CA ALA A 248 -9.95 -17.53 16.89
C ALA A 248 -9.85 -16.74 18.23
N SER A 249 -10.07 -17.42 19.35
CA SER A 249 -10.17 -16.78 20.67
C SER A 249 -8.83 -16.23 21.18
N ASN A 250 -7.72 -16.92 20.91
CA ASN A 250 -6.37 -16.50 21.28
C ASN A 250 -5.73 -15.58 20.24
N THR A 251 -6.46 -15.20 19.18
CA THR A 251 -5.99 -14.19 18.22
C THR A 251 -6.96 -13.02 18.12
N ASN A 252 -7.87 -12.86 19.08
CA ASN A 252 -8.91 -11.84 19.04
C ASN A 252 -9.67 -11.80 17.71
N TYR A 253 -9.94 -12.99 17.14
CA TYR A 253 -10.67 -13.19 15.89
C TYR A 253 -9.96 -12.66 14.63
N PHE A 254 -8.65 -12.42 14.69
CA PHE A 254 -7.84 -12.08 13.51
C PHE A 254 -7.40 -13.31 12.70
N TYR A 255 -7.50 -14.50 13.30
CA TYR A 255 -7.21 -15.77 12.68
C TYR A 255 -8.41 -16.71 12.82
N ARG A 256 -8.45 -17.70 11.92
CA ARG A 256 -9.44 -18.76 11.90
C ARG A 256 -8.80 -20.11 11.70
N TRP A 257 -9.53 -21.15 12.12
CA TRP A 257 -9.07 -22.51 11.90
C TRP A 257 -9.41 -22.98 10.49
N LEU A 258 -8.39 -23.40 9.75
CA LEU A 258 -8.56 -23.99 8.43
C LEU A 258 -8.23 -25.48 8.52
N PRO A 259 -9.22 -26.38 8.40
CA PRO A 259 -9.00 -27.82 8.45
C PRO A 259 -8.17 -28.27 7.25
N VAL A 260 -7.17 -29.09 7.54
CA VAL A 260 -6.35 -29.85 6.59
C VAL A 260 -7.04 -31.17 6.28
N ASP A 261 -7.57 -31.80 7.33
CA ASP A 261 -8.36 -33.01 7.30
C ASP A 261 -9.38 -32.99 8.47
N TYR A 262 -9.99 -34.13 8.80
CA TYR A 262 -10.98 -34.20 9.88
C TYR A 262 -10.39 -33.95 11.29
N GLN A 263 -9.11 -34.24 11.50
CA GLN A 263 -8.43 -34.16 12.81
C GLN A 263 -7.44 -32.99 12.88
N ASN A 264 -6.91 -32.56 11.74
CA ASN A 264 -5.83 -31.58 11.65
C ASN A 264 -6.28 -30.32 10.92
N GLY A 265 -5.62 -29.22 11.21
CA GLY A 265 -5.83 -27.93 10.58
C GLY A 265 -4.70 -26.98 10.96
N ILE A 266 -4.81 -25.74 10.52
CA ILE A 266 -3.92 -24.69 10.99
C ILE A 266 -4.72 -23.45 11.39
N CYS A 267 -4.10 -22.61 12.20
CA CYS A 267 -4.59 -21.27 12.46
C CYS A 267 -4.03 -20.29 11.42
N ALA A 268 -4.90 -19.68 10.61
CA ALA A 268 -4.50 -18.76 9.55
C ALA A 268 -5.15 -17.39 9.72
N GLN A 269 -4.39 -16.32 9.49
CA GLN A 269 -4.90 -14.96 9.53
C GLN A 269 -5.97 -14.74 8.45
N CYS A 270 -7.04 -14.03 8.78
CA CYS A 270 -8.17 -13.84 7.87
C CYS A 270 -7.96 -12.77 6.82
N ASN A 271 -7.14 -11.77 7.10
CA ASN A 271 -6.65 -10.86 6.08
C ASN A 271 -5.34 -11.36 5.50
N LYS A 272 -5.41 -12.44 4.69
CA LYS A 272 -4.22 -13.05 4.10
C LYS A 272 -3.82 -12.46 2.75
N TYR A 273 -4.58 -11.49 2.26
CA TYR A 273 -4.31 -10.88 0.98
C TYR A 273 -3.43 -9.66 1.18
N GLN A 274 -2.19 -9.94 1.59
CA GLN A 274 -1.14 -8.95 1.41
C GLN A 274 -0.96 -8.77 -0.10
N TYR A 275 -1.43 -7.63 -0.55
CA TYR A 275 -1.29 -7.21 -1.93
C TYR A 275 0.20 -7.12 -2.25
N GLN A 276 0.67 -8.01 -3.12
CA GLN A 276 1.91 -7.74 -3.81
C GLN A 276 1.61 -6.63 -4.81
N PHE A 277 2.22 -5.47 -4.60
CA PHE A 277 2.10 -4.37 -5.54
C PHE A 277 2.94 -4.71 -6.78
N ARG A 278 2.43 -4.44 -7.98
CA ARG A 278 3.14 -4.74 -9.25
C ARG A 278 4.55 -4.14 -9.28
N ASN A 279 4.75 -3.07 -8.51
CA ASN A 279 5.93 -2.22 -8.53
C ASN A 279 6.66 -2.18 -7.18
N GLU A 280 6.51 -3.20 -6.33
CA GLU A 280 7.25 -3.28 -5.05
C GLU A 280 8.77 -3.38 -5.28
N CYS A 281 9.56 -2.77 -4.39
CA CYS A 281 11.03 -2.81 -4.49
C CYS A 281 11.60 -4.19 -4.20
N GLU A 282 12.53 -4.63 -5.05
CA GLU A 282 13.42 -5.74 -4.74
C GLU A 282 14.40 -5.35 -3.63
N CYS A 283 14.91 -6.32 -2.88
CA CYS A 283 15.74 -6.06 -1.72
C CYS A 283 17.02 -5.29 -2.05
N ASP A 284 17.62 -5.57 -3.20
CA ASP A 284 18.85 -4.89 -3.66
C ASP A 284 18.64 -3.43 -4.04
N GLN A 285 17.39 -2.97 -4.15
CA GLN A 285 17.03 -1.56 -4.36
C GLN A 285 16.97 -0.78 -3.05
N LEU A 286 16.90 -1.46 -1.91
CA LEU A 286 16.73 -0.83 -0.60
C LEU A 286 18.09 -0.49 0.00
N PHE A 287 18.52 0.75 -0.20
CA PHE A 287 19.84 1.22 0.25
C PHE A 287 19.90 1.59 1.73
N LEU A 288 18.74 1.65 2.40
CA LEU A 288 18.66 1.95 3.83
C LEU A 288 18.26 0.75 4.66
N GLN A 289 18.88 0.64 5.84
CA GLN A 289 18.52 -0.36 6.83
C GLN A 289 17.05 -0.26 7.27
N SER A 290 16.51 0.96 7.42
CA SER A 290 15.11 1.20 7.80
C SER A 290 14.14 0.63 6.76
N GLU A 291 14.36 0.90 5.48
CA GLU A 291 13.55 0.38 4.38
C GLU A 291 13.68 -1.15 4.28
N CYS A 292 14.91 -1.65 4.35
CA CYS A 292 15.19 -3.09 4.31
C CYS A 292 14.48 -3.85 5.43
N ASN A 293 14.50 -3.31 6.66
CA ASN A 293 13.80 -3.88 7.81
C ASN A 293 12.26 -3.76 7.69
N SER A 294 11.78 -2.75 6.96
CA SER A 294 10.36 -2.54 6.69
C SER A 294 9.83 -3.53 5.64
N SER A 295 10.68 -4.01 4.74
CA SER A 295 10.33 -5.07 3.79
C SER A 295 10.03 -6.40 4.49
N LEU A 296 9.05 -7.14 3.97
CA LEU A 296 8.66 -8.44 4.53
C LEU A 296 9.65 -9.56 4.20
N TYR A 297 10.35 -9.45 3.07
CA TYR A 297 11.19 -10.49 2.49
C TYR A 297 12.68 -10.10 2.38
N CYS A 298 13.08 -9.00 2.99
CA CYS A 298 14.48 -8.57 3.01
C CYS A 298 15.08 -8.61 4.42
N LYS A 299 16.41 -8.73 4.47
CA LYS A 299 17.22 -8.62 5.69
C LYS A 299 18.40 -7.69 5.44
N TRP A 300 18.67 -6.81 6.39
CA TRP A 300 19.87 -6.00 6.36
C TRP A 300 21.06 -6.81 6.86
N ASN A 301 22.10 -6.97 6.05
CA ASN A 301 23.32 -7.69 6.41
C ASN A 301 24.54 -7.04 5.74
N ASN A 302 25.61 -6.79 6.50
CA ASN A 302 26.85 -6.19 5.98
C ASN A 302 26.64 -4.89 5.17
N ASN A 303 25.79 -3.98 5.66
CA ASN A 303 25.43 -2.72 4.99
C ASN A 303 24.76 -2.89 3.61
N THR A 304 24.24 -4.07 3.30
CA THR A 304 23.43 -4.31 2.11
C THR A 304 22.10 -4.94 2.50
N CYS A 305 21.08 -4.64 1.72
CA CYS A 305 19.79 -5.29 1.87
C CYS A 305 19.72 -6.53 0.97
N ASN A 306 19.54 -7.70 1.58
CA ASN A 306 19.56 -8.98 0.89
C ASN A 306 18.20 -9.66 0.99
N LYS A 307 17.83 -10.44 -0.03
CA LYS A 307 16.64 -11.28 0.03
C LYS A 307 16.78 -12.34 1.13
N LEU A 308 15.76 -12.44 1.97
CA LEU A 308 15.66 -13.47 3.01
C LEU A 308 15.50 -14.83 2.33
N GLN A 309 16.36 -15.79 2.66
CA GLN A 309 16.24 -17.14 2.13
C GLN A 309 15.05 -17.84 2.77
N CYS A 310 14.33 -18.70 2.04
CA CYS A 310 13.18 -19.39 2.60
C CYS A 310 13.55 -20.17 3.88
N SER A 311 14.74 -20.78 3.92
CA SER A 311 15.26 -21.51 5.08
C SER A 311 15.48 -20.66 6.33
N GLU A 312 15.55 -19.33 6.21
CA GLU A 312 15.72 -18.41 7.34
C GLU A 312 14.37 -17.98 7.94
N ILE A 313 13.26 -18.33 7.29
CA ILE A 313 11.92 -17.99 7.76
C ILE A 313 11.41 -19.10 8.68
N THR A 314 11.25 -18.76 9.95
CA THR A 314 10.79 -19.71 10.98
C THR A 314 9.29 -19.63 11.26
N SER A 315 8.59 -18.66 10.68
CA SER A 315 7.14 -18.46 10.85
C SER A 315 6.39 -18.90 9.60
N GLN A 316 5.38 -19.74 9.78
CA GLN A 316 4.46 -20.14 8.70
C GLN A 316 3.84 -18.94 8.00
N GLN A 317 3.33 -17.99 8.78
CA GLN A 317 2.65 -16.82 8.25
C GLN A 317 3.59 -15.99 7.36
N GLN A 318 4.81 -15.73 7.86
CA GLN A 318 5.82 -15.00 7.08
C GLN A 318 6.25 -15.79 5.85
N CYS A 319 6.34 -17.11 5.93
CA CYS A 319 6.70 -17.95 4.78
C CYS A 319 5.65 -17.88 3.68
N ALA A 320 4.37 -17.98 4.05
CA ALA A 320 3.28 -18.06 3.09
C ALA A 320 3.09 -16.78 2.28
N ILE A 321 3.53 -15.63 2.78
CA ILE A 321 3.41 -14.32 2.11
C ILE A 321 4.62 -13.96 1.26
N ILE A 322 5.68 -14.79 1.24
CA ILE A 322 6.91 -14.49 0.49
C ILE A 322 6.89 -15.23 -0.85
N GLN A 323 6.95 -14.46 -1.94
CA GLN A 323 6.91 -15.02 -3.29
C GLN A 323 8.09 -15.97 -3.52
N GLY A 324 7.78 -17.18 -4.00
CA GLY A 324 8.77 -18.24 -4.22
C GLY A 324 9.10 -19.05 -2.95
N CYS A 325 8.48 -18.77 -1.80
CA CYS A 325 8.56 -19.59 -0.60
C CYS A 325 7.20 -20.22 -0.26
N TYR A 326 7.23 -21.43 0.31
CA TYR A 326 6.06 -22.08 0.86
C TYR A 326 6.35 -22.79 2.17
N TRP A 327 5.37 -22.82 3.05
CA TRP A 327 5.47 -23.53 4.32
C TRP A 327 5.16 -25.00 4.12
N ASN A 328 6.13 -25.87 4.38
CA ASN A 328 5.94 -27.31 4.31
C ASN A 328 5.62 -27.86 5.70
N ALA A 329 4.33 -28.01 5.99
CA ALA A 329 3.82 -28.59 7.23
C ALA A 329 3.94 -30.13 7.30
N LEU A 330 4.31 -30.80 6.20
CA LEU A 330 4.48 -32.26 6.17
C LEU A 330 5.87 -32.68 6.69
N LEU A 331 6.82 -31.76 6.80
CA LEU A 331 8.12 -32.00 7.42
C LEU A 331 8.04 -31.77 8.93
N LEU A 332 8.75 -32.58 9.72
CA LEU A 332 8.90 -32.39 11.16
C LEU A 332 10.38 -32.20 11.51
N PRO A 333 10.81 -31.01 11.99
CA PRO A 333 10.00 -29.81 12.20
C PRO A 333 9.56 -29.17 10.87
N SER A 334 8.42 -28.49 10.88
CA SER A 334 7.92 -27.72 9.74
C SER A 334 8.94 -26.66 9.32
N LYS A 335 9.14 -26.49 8.01
CA LYS A 335 10.13 -25.55 7.47
C LYS A 335 9.58 -24.80 6.27
N CYS A 336 10.06 -23.58 6.10
CA CYS A 336 9.83 -22.79 4.91
C CYS A 336 10.83 -23.20 3.80
N LEU A 337 10.32 -23.53 2.62
CA LEU A 337 11.09 -24.06 1.49
C LEU A 337 10.86 -23.22 0.23
N PRO A 338 11.85 -23.14 -0.68
CA PRO A 338 11.64 -22.49 -1.97
C PRO A 338 10.79 -23.35 -2.91
N TYR A 339 10.07 -22.72 -3.84
CA TYR A 339 9.39 -23.39 -4.95
C TYR A 339 9.54 -22.60 -6.25
N ASN A 340 9.48 -23.31 -7.39
CA ASN A 340 9.54 -22.70 -8.72
C ASN A 340 8.16 -22.53 -9.36
N ASN A 341 7.23 -23.43 -9.04
CA ASN A 341 5.84 -23.37 -9.47
C ASN A 341 4.92 -23.95 -8.36
N CYS A 342 3.64 -23.58 -8.39
CA CYS A 342 2.69 -24.03 -7.37
C CYS A 342 2.45 -25.55 -7.41
N GLN A 343 2.64 -26.19 -8.56
CA GLN A 343 2.45 -27.64 -8.73
C GLN A 343 3.46 -28.47 -7.93
N ASN A 344 4.57 -27.86 -7.48
CA ASN A 344 5.54 -28.51 -6.60
C ASN A 344 5.09 -28.56 -5.13
N ILE A 345 4.02 -27.84 -4.78
CA ILE A 345 3.49 -27.79 -3.42
C ILE A 345 2.35 -28.81 -3.32
N LEU A 346 2.50 -29.78 -2.42
CA LEU A 346 1.44 -30.74 -2.13
C LEU A 346 0.32 -30.05 -1.34
N GLY A 347 -0.91 -30.17 -1.81
CA GLY A 347 -2.07 -29.62 -1.14
C GLY A 347 -3.34 -30.10 -1.83
N LYS A 348 -4.14 -30.87 -1.10
CA LYS A 348 -5.39 -31.46 -1.61
C LYS A 348 -6.58 -30.49 -1.60
N LEU A 349 -6.47 -29.39 -0.87
CA LEU A 349 -7.53 -28.42 -0.64
C LEU A 349 -6.96 -27.02 -0.88
N ASP A 350 -7.79 -26.11 -1.43
CA ASP A 350 -7.42 -24.71 -1.67
C ASP A 350 -6.92 -24.02 -0.40
N SER A 351 -7.58 -24.30 0.73
CA SER A 351 -7.16 -23.81 2.04
C SER A 351 -5.70 -24.18 2.35
N LEU A 352 -5.28 -25.42 2.10
CA LEU A 352 -3.91 -25.87 2.35
C LEU A 352 -2.90 -25.18 1.44
N CYS A 353 -3.29 -24.97 0.19
CA CYS A 353 -2.45 -24.31 -0.79
C CYS A 353 -2.23 -22.84 -0.44
N ILE A 354 -3.29 -22.11 -0.11
CA ILE A 354 -3.20 -20.74 0.39
C ILE A 354 -2.33 -20.67 1.64
N GLN A 355 -2.48 -21.63 2.56
CA GLN A 355 -1.69 -21.70 3.80
C GLN A 355 -0.21 -21.89 3.56
N ALA A 356 0.14 -22.79 2.64
CA ALA A 356 1.51 -23.03 2.24
C ALA A 356 2.09 -21.79 1.55
N SER A 357 1.38 -21.20 0.59
CA SER A 357 1.78 -19.96 -0.06
C SER A 357 0.56 -19.22 -0.62
N ILE A 358 0.42 -17.91 -0.35
CA ILE A 358 -0.68 -17.09 -0.87
C ILE A 358 -0.65 -16.98 -2.40
N TYR A 359 0.52 -17.21 -3.00
CA TYR A 359 0.75 -17.19 -4.45
C TYR A 359 0.28 -18.46 -5.16
N CYS A 360 -0.11 -19.47 -4.39
CA CYS A 360 -0.63 -20.73 -4.88
C CYS A 360 -2.01 -20.98 -4.29
N PRO A 361 -3.03 -20.17 -4.64
CA PRO A 361 -4.25 -20.09 -3.86
C PRO A 361 -5.27 -21.20 -4.11
N GLY A 362 -5.05 -22.13 -5.04
CA GLY A 362 -5.98 -23.25 -5.24
C GLY A 362 -5.29 -24.59 -5.41
N SER A 363 -6.08 -25.63 -5.61
CA SER A 363 -5.67 -27.02 -5.64
C SER A 363 -6.34 -27.77 -6.79
N ASN A 364 -5.66 -28.79 -7.33
CA ASN A 364 -6.27 -29.78 -8.22
C ASN A 364 -6.60 -31.10 -7.50
N GLY A 365 -6.64 -31.10 -6.16
CA GLY A 365 -6.84 -32.29 -5.33
C GLY A 365 -5.55 -33.04 -4.98
N ILE A 366 -4.41 -32.68 -5.56
CA ILE A 366 -3.09 -33.28 -5.29
C ILE A 366 -2.06 -32.19 -4.99
N ASN A 367 -1.93 -31.26 -5.94
CA ASN A 367 -0.96 -30.17 -5.92
C ASN A 367 -1.66 -28.83 -5.90
N CYS A 368 -0.93 -27.82 -5.47
CA CYS A 368 -1.39 -26.44 -5.55
C CYS A 368 -1.28 -25.88 -6.95
N LEU A 369 -2.09 -24.87 -7.22
CA LEU A 369 -2.24 -24.19 -8.49
C LEU A 369 -2.00 -22.70 -8.28
N SER A 370 -1.37 -22.05 -9.26
CA SER A 370 -1.30 -20.60 -9.28
C SER A 370 -2.67 -20.02 -9.64
N GLN A 371 -2.91 -18.75 -9.31
CA GLN A 371 -4.18 -18.09 -9.63
C GLN A 371 -4.55 -18.21 -11.12
N GLN A 372 -3.57 -18.11 -12.01
CA GLN A 372 -3.75 -18.19 -13.47
C GLN A 372 -4.25 -19.57 -13.94
N GLN A 373 -4.03 -20.62 -13.16
CA GLN A 373 -4.45 -21.98 -13.47
C GLN A 373 -5.83 -22.32 -12.89
N LEU A 374 -6.41 -21.42 -12.10
CA LEU A 374 -7.72 -21.64 -11.47
C LEU A 374 -8.86 -21.38 -12.46
N PRO A 375 -10.01 -22.04 -12.29
CA PRO A 375 -11.26 -21.59 -12.89
C PRO A 375 -11.62 -20.15 -12.44
N ASN A 376 -12.43 -19.45 -13.23
CA ASN A 376 -13.07 -18.20 -12.80
C ASN A 376 -13.96 -18.46 -11.57
N CYS A 377 -14.23 -17.43 -10.75
CA CYS A 377 -15.06 -17.55 -9.55
C CYS A 377 -16.40 -18.27 -9.80
N SER A 378 -17.06 -18.00 -10.93
CA SER A 378 -18.33 -18.62 -11.31
C SER A 378 -18.24 -20.11 -11.64
N LYS A 379 -17.04 -20.64 -11.89
CA LYS A 379 -16.76 -22.04 -12.27
C LYS A 379 -16.01 -22.83 -11.20
N LEU A 380 -15.55 -22.18 -10.13
CA LEU A 380 -14.82 -22.85 -9.05
C LEU A 380 -15.66 -23.93 -8.36
N PHE A 381 -16.98 -23.71 -8.28
CA PHE A 381 -17.89 -24.60 -7.56
C PHE A 381 -19.04 -25.02 -8.48
N ASN A 382 -18.90 -26.21 -9.06
CA ASN A 382 -19.96 -26.82 -9.89
C ASN A 382 -21.02 -27.58 -9.07
N THR A 383 -20.91 -27.58 -7.74
CA THR A 383 -21.85 -28.27 -6.84
C THR A 383 -22.95 -27.32 -6.40
N THR A 384 -24.18 -27.55 -6.83
CA THR A 384 -25.38 -26.86 -6.35
C THR A 384 -26.03 -27.65 -5.22
N PRO A 385 -26.43 -27.02 -4.09
CA PRO A 385 -26.24 -25.61 -3.74
C PRO A 385 -24.80 -25.28 -3.29
N ILE A 386 -24.29 -24.13 -3.71
CA ILE A 386 -22.98 -23.62 -3.28
C ILE A 386 -23.12 -23.00 -1.89
N GLN A 387 -22.27 -23.40 -0.94
CA GLN A 387 -22.24 -22.75 0.38
C GLN A 387 -21.56 -21.37 0.27
N PRO A 388 -22.18 -20.29 0.79
CA PRO A 388 -21.62 -18.93 0.70
C PRO A 388 -20.19 -18.80 1.21
N ASN A 389 -19.89 -19.46 2.33
CA ASN A 389 -18.59 -19.44 2.99
C ASN A 389 -17.43 -19.94 2.12
N ILE A 390 -17.71 -20.80 1.15
CA ILE A 390 -16.71 -21.27 0.20
C ILE A 390 -16.30 -20.11 -0.72
N CYS A 391 -17.24 -19.27 -1.19
CA CYS A 391 -16.94 -18.16 -2.08
C CYS A 391 -16.03 -17.11 -1.42
N TYR A 392 -16.35 -16.66 -0.20
CA TYR A 392 -15.59 -15.58 0.49
C TYR A 392 -14.14 -15.93 0.85
N ASN A 393 -13.75 -17.18 0.61
CA ASN A 393 -12.44 -17.74 0.92
C ASN A 393 -11.66 -18.19 -0.31
N SER A 394 -12.22 -17.95 -1.48
CA SER A 394 -11.69 -18.47 -2.74
C SER A 394 -11.20 -17.34 -3.63
N ILE A 395 -10.23 -17.69 -4.47
CA ILE A 395 -9.70 -16.84 -5.52
C ILE A 395 -9.90 -17.62 -6.82
N GLY A 396 -10.52 -17.00 -7.81
CA GLY A 396 -10.57 -17.50 -9.18
C GLY A 396 -9.44 -16.92 -10.03
N SER A 397 -9.29 -17.39 -11.26
CA SER A 397 -8.37 -16.77 -12.22
C SER A 397 -8.73 -15.32 -12.55
N ASP A 398 -9.97 -14.92 -12.32
CA ASP A 398 -10.48 -13.56 -12.46
C ASP A 398 -10.30 -12.69 -11.20
N GLY A 399 -9.92 -13.26 -10.05
CA GLY A 399 -9.66 -12.51 -8.82
C GLY A 399 -10.36 -13.06 -7.58
N TYR A 400 -10.56 -12.21 -6.57
CA TYR A 400 -11.25 -12.59 -5.34
C TYR A 400 -12.72 -12.90 -5.59
N CYS A 401 -13.22 -13.95 -4.93
CA CYS A 401 -14.61 -14.35 -5.06
C CYS A 401 -15.47 -13.83 -3.90
N THR A 402 -16.73 -13.56 -4.19
CA THR A 402 -17.79 -13.27 -3.22
C THR A 402 -19.02 -14.12 -3.56
N TYR A 403 -19.92 -14.31 -2.60
CA TYR A 403 -21.19 -14.98 -2.85
C TYR A 403 -22.22 -13.96 -3.31
N ASP A 404 -22.75 -14.16 -4.53
CA ASP A 404 -23.91 -13.43 -5.03
C ASP A 404 -25.18 -14.12 -4.54
N ILE A 405 -25.82 -13.51 -3.54
CA ILE A 405 -27.05 -14.00 -2.93
C ILE A 405 -28.19 -14.09 -3.96
N THR A 406 -28.24 -13.16 -4.93
CA THR A 406 -29.31 -13.09 -5.94
C THR A 406 -29.24 -14.30 -6.87
N ASN A 407 -28.02 -14.62 -7.32
CA ASN A 407 -27.78 -15.72 -8.24
C ASN A 407 -27.44 -17.04 -7.54
N SER A 408 -27.38 -17.04 -6.20
CA SER A 408 -26.94 -18.16 -5.38
C SER A 408 -25.63 -18.80 -5.87
N SER A 409 -24.69 -17.99 -6.34
CA SER A 409 -23.44 -18.44 -6.98
C SER A 409 -22.23 -17.60 -6.57
N CYS A 410 -21.02 -18.14 -6.73
CA CYS A 410 -19.82 -17.34 -6.53
C CYS A 410 -19.59 -16.42 -7.73
N SER A 411 -19.27 -15.16 -7.46
CA SER A 411 -18.92 -14.18 -8.48
C SER A 411 -17.60 -13.50 -8.12
N ASN A 412 -16.94 -12.92 -9.13
CA ASN A 412 -15.75 -12.13 -8.91
C ASN A 412 -16.11 -10.77 -8.29
N ILE A 413 -15.31 -10.30 -7.34
CA ILE A 413 -15.44 -8.97 -6.76
C ILE A 413 -14.80 -7.96 -7.70
N GLN A 414 -15.62 -7.35 -8.56
CA GLN A 414 -15.23 -6.26 -9.45
C GLN A 414 -15.17 -4.93 -8.71
N ASN A 415 -16.12 -4.70 -7.80
CA ASN A 415 -16.33 -3.42 -7.12
C ASN A 415 -16.55 -3.63 -5.61
N CYS A 416 -16.13 -2.65 -4.80
CA CYS A 416 -16.36 -2.68 -3.35
C CYS A 416 -17.84 -2.81 -2.95
N SER A 417 -18.79 -2.35 -3.77
CA SER A 417 -20.23 -2.45 -3.49
C SER A 417 -20.76 -3.88 -3.40
N GLN A 418 -20.03 -4.87 -3.93
CA GLN A 418 -20.37 -6.29 -3.80
C GLN A 418 -19.99 -6.88 -2.42
N LEU A 419 -19.28 -6.11 -1.59
CA LEU A 419 -18.93 -6.48 -0.23
C LEU A 419 -20.06 -6.04 0.72
N THR A 420 -20.88 -7.00 1.14
CA THR A 420 -22.14 -6.74 1.85
C THR A 420 -22.00 -6.51 3.35
N SER A 421 -20.81 -6.74 3.92
CA SER A 421 -20.55 -6.53 5.35
C SER A 421 -19.33 -5.66 5.60
N LEU A 422 -19.32 -4.95 6.74
CA LEU A 422 -18.22 -4.12 7.20
C LEU A 422 -16.92 -4.92 7.29
N GLN A 423 -16.98 -6.16 7.78
CA GLN A 423 -15.83 -7.04 7.92
C GLN A 423 -15.23 -7.40 6.56
N LEU A 424 -16.07 -7.76 5.57
CA LEU A 424 -15.61 -8.03 4.21
C LEU A 424 -15.02 -6.78 3.57
N CYS A 425 -15.66 -5.62 3.75
CA CYS A 425 -15.14 -4.34 3.26
C CYS A 425 -13.76 -4.01 3.84
N ASN A 426 -13.61 -4.19 5.16
CA ASN A 426 -12.36 -3.92 5.87
C ASN A 426 -11.22 -4.86 5.47
N GLN A 427 -11.48 -6.04 4.92
CA GLN A 427 -10.43 -6.91 4.36
C GLN A 427 -9.70 -6.25 3.21
N PHE A 428 -10.39 -5.37 2.47
CA PHE A 428 -9.81 -4.63 1.37
C PHE A 428 -9.65 -3.15 1.74
N ASN A 429 -9.27 -2.81 2.98
CA ASN A 429 -9.21 -1.44 3.51
C ASN A 429 -8.33 -0.43 2.71
N TYR A 430 -7.47 -0.90 1.81
CA TYR A 430 -6.71 -0.05 0.88
C TYR A 430 -7.46 0.23 -0.43
N ALA A 431 -8.37 -0.66 -0.85
CA ALA A 431 -9.23 -0.46 -2.02
C ALA A 431 -10.62 0.06 -1.64
N CYS A 432 -11.11 -0.27 -0.45
CA CYS A 432 -12.50 -0.09 -0.05
C CYS A 432 -12.62 0.62 1.29
N ILE A 433 -13.72 1.33 1.47
CA ILE A 433 -14.13 1.96 2.71
C ILE A 433 -15.63 1.71 2.94
N TRP A 434 -16.00 1.46 4.20
CA TRP A 434 -17.40 1.36 4.59
C TRP A 434 -17.97 2.75 4.83
N ASN A 435 -18.98 3.13 4.04
CA ASN A 435 -19.64 4.43 4.13
C ASN A 435 -20.65 4.47 5.30
N THR A 436 -21.01 5.66 5.78
CA THR A 436 -22.07 5.93 6.76
C THR A 436 -23.44 5.41 6.33
N ASP A 437 -23.66 5.33 5.01
CA ASP A 437 -24.86 4.74 4.39
C ASP A 437 -24.84 3.20 4.40
N ASN A 438 -24.00 2.59 5.23
CA ASN A 438 -24.02 1.15 5.49
C ASN A 438 -23.76 0.27 4.26
N HIS A 439 -22.94 0.76 3.33
CA HIS A 439 -22.46 0.02 2.17
C HIS A 439 -20.96 0.23 1.97
N CYS A 440 -20.32 -0.73 1.32
CA CYS A 440 -18.91 -0.64 0.98
C CYS A 440 -18.74 0.09 -0.36
N GLN A 441 -17.79 1.04 -0.43
CA GLN A 441 -17.50 1.81 -1.63
C GLN A 441 -16.00 1.85 -1.92
N GLN A 442 -15.64 2.27 -3.13
CA GLN A 442 -14.24 2.44 -3.51
C GLN A 442 -13.62 3.56 -2.68
N LYS A 443 -12.50 3.26 -2.03
CA LYS A 443 -11.74 4.23 -1.26
C LYS A 443 -11.05 5.22 -2.18
N GLN A 444 -10.99 6.47 -1.76
CA GLN A 444 -10.29 7.59 -2.39
C GLN A 444 -9.28 8.19 -1.41
N CYS A 445 -8.28 8.91 -1.89
CA CYS A 445 -7.30 9.56 -0.99
C CYS A 445 -7.98 10.51 0.02
N LYS A 446 -9.05 11.20 -0.40
CA LYS A 446 -9.83 12.13 0.46
C LYS A 446 -10.50 11.45 1.66
N ASP A 447 -10.60 10.13 1.65
CA ASP A 447 -11.19 9.34 2.73
C ASP A 447 -10.20 9.10 3.87
N TYR A 448 -8.93 9.50 3.71
CA TYR A 448 -7.99 9.58 4.82
C TYR A 448 -8.16 10.91 5.58
N HIS A 449 -8.42 10.79 6.88
CA HIS A 449 -8.70 11.94 7.75
C HIS A 449 -7.49 12.40 8.58
N THR A 450 -6.36 11.70 8.52
CA THR A 450 -5.15 12.06 9.27
C THR A 450 -3.91 12.02 8.39
N LYS A 451 -2.90 12.81 8.77
CA LYS A 451 -1.60 12.84 8.10
C LYS A 451 -0.92 11.45 8.13
N GLU A 452 -1.04 10.73 9.23
CA GLU A 452 -0.41 9.43 9.46
C GLU A 452 -1.05 8.32 8.62
N SER A 453 -2.37 8.40 8.40
CA SER A 453 -3.11 7.42 7.58
C SER A 453 -3.03 7.70 6.08
N CYS A 454 -2.75 8.94 5.69
CA CYS A 454 -2.64 9.41 4.31
C CYS A 454 -1.43 8.81 3.58
N THR A 455 -1.61 7.57 3.13
CA THR A 455 -0.58 6.68 2.57
C THR A 455 -0.83 6.47 1.07
N TYR A 456 -1.56 5.43 0.71
CA TYR A 456 -1.92 5.06 -0.64
C TYR A 456 -3.29 4.37 -0.64
N ILE A 457 -3.89 4.27 -1.81
CA ILE A 457 -5.09 3.49 -2.07
C ILE A 457 -4.85 2.55 -3.24
N GLN A 458 -5.66 1.53 -3.38
CA GLN A 458 -5.71 0.67 -4.56
C GLN A 458 -6.85 1.07 -5.47
N ASN A 459 -6.61 0.95 -6.77
CA ASN A 459 -7.62 1.30 -7.77
C ASN A 459 -8.73 0.26 -7.89
N SER A 460 -8.43 -1.00 -7.54
CA SER A 460 -9.45 -2.04 -7.42
C SER A 460 -8.94 -3.18 -6.53
N ILE A 461 -9.87 -4.02 -6.08
CA ILE A 461 -9.60 -5.17 -5.22
C ILE A 461 -8.69 -6.21 -5.92
N ASN A 462 -8.89 -6.42 -7.22
CA ASN A 462 -8.15 -7.40 -8.01
C ASN A 462 -6.90 -6.83 -8.68
N ASN A 463 -6.63 -5.52 -8.56
CA ASN A 463 -5.51 -4.88 -9.21
C ASN A 463 -4.48 -4.39 -8.19
N SER A 464 -3.25 -4.88 -8.35
CA SER A 464 -2.07 -4.46 -7.59
C SER A 464 -1.56 -3.03 -7.89
N ILE A 465 -2.28 -2.24 -8.70
CA ILE A 465 -1.97 -0.83 -8.96
C ILE A 465 -2.49 0.02 -7.81
N ILE A 466 -1.57 0.80 -7.23
CA ILE A 466 -1.88 1.80 -6.20
C ILE A 466 -1.85 3.21 -6.77
N ASN A 467 -2.66 4.08 -6.19
CA ASN A 467 -2.49 5.52 -6.25
C ASN A 467 -1.94 5.98 -4.92
N ILE A 468 -0.87 6.76 -4.96
CA ILE A 468 -0.26 7.33 -3.76
C ILE A 468 -1.07 8.55 -3.33
N CYS A 469 -1.16 8.77 -2.03
CA CYS A 469 -1.89 9.87 -1.43
C CYS A 469 -0.96 10.76 -0.62
N SER A 470 -1.20 12.06 -0.62
CA SER A 470 -0.38 13.02 0.15
C SER A 470 -1.24 13.95 0.96
N TRP A 471 -0.82 14.17 2.21
CA TRP A 471 -1.48 15.07 3.11
C TRP A 471 -1.22 16.52 2.68
N ASN A 472 -2.28 17.25 2.37
CA ASN A 472 -2.19 18.68 2.14
C ASN A 472 -2.34 19.40 3.49
N PRO A 473 -1.27 20.05 4.00
CA PRO A 473 -1.31 20.72 5.29
C PRO A 473 -2.25 21.93 5.30
N ASP A 474 -2.47 22.58 4.15
CA ASP A 474 -3.29 23.78 4.04
C ASP A 474 -4.78 23.44 4.10
N THR A 475 -5.20 22.36 3.42
CA THR A 475 -6.60 21.92 3.40
C THR A 475 -6.93 20.94 4.52
N GLN A 476 -5.93 20.44 5.25
CA GLN A 476 -6.07 19.33 6.21
C GLN A 476 -6.80 18.12 5.60
N GLN A 477 -6.51 17.84 4.31
CA GLN A 477 -7.13 16.75 3.57
C GLN A 477 -6.05 15.97 2.83
N CYS A 478 -6.29 14.67 2.70
CA CYS A 478 -5.45 13.79 1.93
C CYS A 478 -5.88 13.83 0.45
N ASN A 479 -4.97 14.18 -0.44
CA ASN A 479 -5.24 14.31 -1.87
C ASN A 479 -4.48 13.24 -2.66
N TYR A 480 -4.92 13.00 -3.90
CA TYR A 480 -4.12 12.24 -4.85
C TYR A 480 -2.78 12.92 -5.03
N PHE A 481 -1.73 12.12 -4.91
CA PHE A 481 -0.39 12.63 -4.95
C PHE A 481 0.15 12.65 -6.37
N ASN A 482 0.73 13.78 -6.74
CA ASN A 482 1.26 13.98 -8.08
C ASN A 482 2.78 13.71 -8.17
N ASN A 483 3.52 13.65 -7.04
CA ASN A 483 4.98 13.51 -7.08
C ASN A 483 5.61 12.95 -5.79
N SER A 484 6.09 11.71 -5.83
CA SER A 484 6.76 10.97 -4.74
C SER A 484 8.01 11.54 -4.15
N ILE A 485 8.68 12.42 -4.86
CA ILE A 485 9.97 12.94 -4.44
C ILE A 485 9.84 13.85 -3.18
N ASN A 486 8.62 14.29 -2.82
CA ASN A 486 8.37 15.08 -1.60
C ASN A 486 8.35 14.27 -0.30
N TYR A 487 8.33 12.93 -0.35
CA TYR A 487 8.43 12.14 0.87
C TYR A 487 9.82 12.21 1.46
N ASP A 488 9.88 12.27 2.78
CA ASP A 488 11.13 12.04 3.49
C ASP A 488 11.52 10.56 3.50
N VAL A 489 12.71 10.30 4.01
CA VAL A 489 13.31 8.96 4.10
C VAL A 489 12.46 7.93 4.87
N ASN A 490 11.67 8.37 5.86
CA ASN A 490 10.85 7.48 6.69
C ASN A 490 9.50 7.20 6.03
N GLN A 491 9.01 8.16 5.24
CA GLN A 491 7.76 8.08 4.53
C GLN A 491 7.91 7.32 3.21
N CYS A 492 9.02 7.47 2.50
CA CYS A 492 9.14 7.04 1.12
C CYS A 492 8.71 5.59 0.89
N TYR A 493 9.29 4.64 1.62
CA TYR A 493 8.99 3.23 1.45
C TYR A 493 7.59 2.86 1.96
N ASN A 494 7.25 3.27 3.17
CA ASN A 494 6.02 2.81 3.84
C ASN A 494 4.75 3.51 3.30
N GLN A 495 4.81 4.82 3.04
CA GLN A 495 3.66 5.62 2.60
C GLN A 495 3.33 5.41 1.13
N THR A 496 4.26 4.87 0.33
CA THR A 496 4.03 4.54 -1.09
C THR A 496 3.64 3.08 -1.30
N GLY A 497 3.29 2.35 -0.24
CA GLY A 497 3.03 0.92 -0.33
C GLY A 497 4.23 0.17 -0.90
N ARG A 498 5.45 0.59 -0.54
CA ARG A 498 6.73 -0.04 -0.92
C ARG A 498 7.02 -0.04 -2.41
N THR A 499 6.28 0.77 -3.17
CA THR A 499 6.52 0.97 -4.60
C THR A 499 7.56 2.04 -4.88
N HIS A 500 8.09 2.66 -3.84
CA HIS A 500 9.19 3.61 -3.89
C HIS A 500 10.25 3.27 -2.84
N HIS A 501 11.47 3.73 -3.06
CA HIS A 501 12.57 3.67 -2.11
C HIS A 501 13.37 4.97 -2.09
N TRP A 502 14.14 5.14 -1.05
CA TRP A 502 15.13 6.18 -0.93
C TRP A 502 16.32 5.86 -1.83
N SER A 503 16.69 6.79 -2.70
CA SER A 503 17.70 6.58 -3.74
C SER A 503 19.14 6.47 -3.24
N GLN A 504 19.39 6.60 -1.93
CA GLN A 504 20.74 6.67 -1.37
C GLN A 504 20.84 5.97 0.00
N SER A 505 22.06 5.60 0.40
CA SER A 505 22.32 5.13 1.77
C SER A 505 22.39 6.27 2.80
N ASN A 506 22.49 7.53 2.33
CA ASN A 506 22.48 8.72 3.20
C ASN A 506 21.08 9.32 3.29
N VAL A 507 20.53 9.31 4.50
CA VAL A 507 19.19 9.83 4.82
C VAL A 507 18.98 11.32 4.49
N GLN A 508 20.05 12.11 4.34
CA GLN A 508 19.98 13.56 4.08
C GLN A 508 20.08 13.92 2.59
N LYS A 509 20.41 12.98 1.72
CA LYS A 509 20.81 13.29 0.33
C LYS A 509 20.01 12.54 -0.74
N GLY A 510 19.23 11.53 -0.36
CA GLY A 510 18.42 10.77 -1.30
C GLY A 510 17.11 11.44 -1.67
N LEU A 511 16.38 10.74 -2.54
CA LEU A 511 15.05 11.07 -2.96
C LEU A 511 14.17 9.85 -2.86
N CYS A 512 12.89 10.08 -2.69
CA CYS A 512 11.92 9.01 -2.84
C CYS A 512 11.64 8.75 -4.32
N LEU A 513 12.16 7.65 -4.84
CA LEU A 513 12.03 7.25 -6.24
C LEU A 513 11.18 5.99 -6.35
N PRO A 514 10.30 5.87 -7.35
CA PRO A 514 9.67 4.60 -7.68
C PRO A 514 10.70 3.47 -7.75
N CYS A 515 10.41 2.30 -7.20
CA CYS A 515 11.25 1.12 -7.35
C CYS A 515 11.49 0.78 -8.83
N GLN A 516 10.53 1.13 -9.68
CA GLN A 516 10.59 0.92 -11.12
C GLN A 516 10.90 2.23 -11.86
N PHE A 517 11.97 2.93 -11.46
CA PHE A 517 12.35 4.22 -12.01
C PHE A 517 13.06 4.10 -13.38
N SER A 518 12.32 3.85 -14.45
CA SER A 518 12.86 3.95 -15.83
C SER A 518 12.43 5.22 -16.56
N ASN A 519 11.48 6.00 -16.02
CA ASN A 519 10.72 6.98 -16.83
C ASN A 519 11.25 8.41 -16.82
N LEU A 520 12.37 8.68 -16.15
CA LEU A 520 12.91 10.04 -16.05
C LEU A 520 13.86 10.42 -17.20
N LEU A 521 13.87 9.65 -18.27
CA LEU A 521 14.81 9.86 -19.35
C LEU A 521 14.28 10.83 -20.40
N ASN A 522 15.19 11.72 -20.76
CA ASN A 522 15.13 12.75 -21.77
C ASN A 522 14.38 12.31 -23.05
N VAL A 523 13.06 12.53 -23.09
CA VAL A 523 12.31 12.45 -24.35
C VAL A 523 12.88 13.52 -25.25
N LYS A 524 13.50 13.14 -26.37
CA LYS A 524 14.26 14.04 -27.28
C LYS A 524 13.49 15.28 -27.74
N SER A 525 12.17 15.30 -27.58
CA SER A 525 11.25 16.27 -28.18
C SER A 525 10.20 16.81 -27.21
N THR A 526 10.55 17.09 -25.94
CA THR A 526 9.63 17.81 -25.04
C THR A 526 9.42 19.26 -25.47
N CYS A 527 8.17 19.74 -25.40
CA CYS A 527 7.84 21.15 -25.63
C CYS A 527 8.63 22.07 -24.68
N LYS A 528 9.19 23.16 -25.20
CA LYS A 528 9.74 24.25 -24.37
C LYS A 528 8.59 25.09 -23.82
N CYS A 529 8.80 25.80 -22.72
CA CYS A 529 7.75 26.64 -22.12
C CYS A 529 7.15 27.64 -23.13
N LYS A 530 7.99 28.22 -23.99
CA LYS A 530 7.54 29.14 -25.04
C LYS A 530 6.61 28.53 -26.09
N ASP A 531 6.65 27.20 -26.26
CA ASP A 531 5.82 26.47 -27.22
C ASP A 531 4.43 26.16 -26.60
N LEU A 532 4.28 26.31 -25.29
CA LEU A 532 3.04 26.07 -24.54
C LEU A 532 2.23 27.36 -24.43
N ILE A 533 1.37 27.60 -25.42
CA ILE A 533 0.63 28.87 -25.53
C ILE A 533 -0.70 28.90 -24.76
N ASN A 534 -1.14 27.77 -24.19
CA ASN A 534 -2.32 27.70 -23.33
C ASN A 534 -1.93 27.53 -21.85
N GLN A 535 -2.86 27.89 -20.95
CA GLN A 535 -2.62 27.79 -19.50
C GLN A 535 -2.53 26.33 -19.03
N ILE A 536 -3.32 25.42 -19.58
CA ILE A 536 -3.46 24.03 -19.11
C ILE A 536 -2.17 23.23 -19.35
N ASP A 537 -1.60 23.31 -20.56
CA ASP A 537 -0.36 22.63 -20.91
C ASP A 537 0.81 23.23 -20.12
N CYS A 538 0.82 24.57 -19.96
CA CYS A 538 1.84 25.23 -19.17
C CYS A 538 1.85 24.78 -17.71
N ILE A 539 0.68 24.71 -17.06
CA ILE A 539 0.54 24.21 -15.69
C ILE A 539 0.93 22.72 -15.63
N SER A 540 0.56 21.93 -16.64
CA SER A 540 0.92 20.50 -16.74
C SER A 540 2.42 20.27 -16.93
N SER A 541 3.16 21.29 -17.39
CA SER A 541 4.62 21.26 -17.57
C SER A 541 5.40 21.58 -16.27
N PHE A 542 4.73 21.89 -15.16
CA PHE A 542 5.38 22.07 -13.87
C PHE A 542 6.21 20.83 -13.50
N PRO A 543 7.49 20.97 -13.06
CA PRO A 543 8.16 22.18 -12.57
C PRO A 543 9.02 22.93 -13.61
N ASN A 544 8.93 22.59 -14.91
CA ASN A 544 9.73 23.26 -15.94
C ASN A 544 9.21 24.68 -16.22
N CYS A 545 7.89 24.84 -16.21
CA CYS A 545 7.24 26.07 -16.62
C CYS A 545 6.22 26.57 -15.59
N PHE A 546 5.91 27.87 -15.66
CA PHE A 546 4.77 28.47 -14.97
C PHE A 546 4.01 29.39 -15.90
N TRP A 547 2.69 29.48 -15.69
CA TRP A 547 1.84 30.39 -16.42
C TRP A 547 1.86 31.78 -15.78
N SER A 548 2.29 32.79 -16.54
CA SER A 548 2.30 34.17 -16.07
C SER A 548 1.01 34.87 -16.49
N TYR A 549 0.16 35.19 -15.52
CA TYR A 549 -1.13 35.83 -15.77
C TYR A 549 -1.01 37.27 -16.29
N SER A 550 0.09 37.97 -16.02
CA SER A 550 0.29 39.36 -16.44
C SER A 550 0.51 39.51 -17.94
N ASN A 551 1.22 38.57 -18.56
CA ASN A 551 1.53 38.57 -20.00
C ASN A 551 0.79 37.47 -20.77
N GLN A 552 0.03 36.60 -20.08
CA GLN A 552 -0.62 35.42 -20.66
C GLN A 552 0.36 34.55 -21.46
N THR A 553 1.57 34.36 -20.92
CA THR A 553 2.58 33.49 -21.52
C THR A 553 3.06 32.43 -20.53
N CYS A 554 3.50 31.30 -21.08
CA CYS A 554 4.18 30.26 -20.32
C CYS A 554 5.69 30.55 -20.28
N ASN A 555 6.26 30.70 -19.09
CA ASN A 555 7.66 31.06 -18.91
C ASN A 555 8.41 29.95 -18.14
N PRO A 556 9.74 29.79 -18.36
CA PRO A 556 10.57 28.90 -17.56
C PRO A 556 10.57 29.31 -16.09
N LEU A 557 10.38 28.34 -15.20
CA LEU A 557 10.41 28.58 -13.76
C LEU A 557 11.86 28.74 -13.29
N GLN A 558 12.16 29.82 -12.58
CA GLN A 558 13.52 30.09 -12.12
C GLN A 558 13.90 29.14 -10.98
N CYS A 559 15.14 28.64 -10.99
CA CYS A 559 15.60 27.65 -10.01
C CYS A 559 15.50 28.14 -8.57
N ASN A 560 15.69 29.43 -8.30
CA ASN A 560 15.54 30.01 -6.96
C ASN A 560 14.09 29.99 -6.44
N GLN A 561 13.09 29.78 -7.30
CA GLN A 561 11.68 29.61 -6.92
C GLN A 561 11.36 28.15 -6.57
N LEU A 562 12.27 27.22 -6.87
CA LEU A 562 12.15 25.80 -6.58
C LEU A 562 12.73 25.50 -5.20
N THR A 563 11.87 25.52 -4.19
CA THR A 563 12.26 25.27 -2.80
C THR A 563 12.41 23.78 -2.49
N ASN A 564 11.97 22.92 -3.40
CA ASN A 564 11.99 21.48 -3.22
C ASN A 564 12.95 20.79 -4.20
N GLN A 565 13.75 19.85 -3.69
CA GLN A 565 14.74 19.06 -4.44
C GLN A 565 14.15 18.39 -5.69
N ALA A 566 12.96 17.80 -5.58
CA ALA A 566 12.24 17.18 -6.69
C ALA A 566 12.06 18.12 -7.86
N GLN A 567 11.50 19.29 -7.55
CA GLN A 567 11.12 20.27 -8.54
C GLN A 567 12.37 20.79 -9.23
N CYS A 568 13.41 21.03 -8.44
CA CYS A 568 14.72 21.43 -8.91
C CYS A 568 15.32 20.42 -9.89
N ILE A 569 15.29 19.14 -9.56
CA ILE A 569 15.97 18.10 -10.35
C ILE A 569 15.27 17.84 -11.67
N LEU A 570 13.93 17.90 -11.67
CA LEU A 570 13.12 17.70 -12.86
C LEU A 570 13.18 18.89 -13.81
N ASN A 571 13.56 20.08 -13.32
CA ASN A 571 13.72 21.27 -14.14
C ASN A 571 15.04 21.18 -14.93
N GLN A 572 14.94 21.20 -16.26
CA GLN A 572 16.08 21.07 -17.17
C GLN A 572 17.09 22.21 -17.08
N GLU A 573 16.80 23.31 -16.39
CA GLU A 573 17.74 24.42 -16.21
C GLU A 573 18.35 24.47 -14.81
N CYS A 574 18.03 23.48 -13.96
CA CYS A 574 18.37 23.51 -12.55
C CYS A 574 19.15 22.28 -12.07
N TYR A 575 19.82 22.45 -10.93
CA TYR A 575 20.40 21.35 -10.17
C TYR A 575 20.32 21.63 -8.67
N TRP A 576 20.16 20.56 -7.90
CA TRP A 576 20.07 20.61 -6.46
C TRP A 576 21.44 20.36 -5.83
N LYS A 577 21.85 21.25 -4.93
CA LYS A 577 23.11 21.13 -4.18
C LYS A 577 22.94 21.80 -2.82
N ASN A 578 23.49 21.21 -1.76
CA ASN A 578 23.48 21.81 -0.41
C ASN A 578 22.09 22.32 0.05
N SER A 579 21.04 21.54 -0.21
CA SER A 579 19.65 21.90 0.15
C SER A 579 19.11 23.17 -0.52
N GLN A 580 19.70 23.58 -1.64
CA GLN A 580 19.27 24.71 -2.46
C GLN A 580 19.20 24.31 -3.93
N CYS A 581 18.29 24.95 -4.66
CA CYS A 581 18.19 24.81 -6.09
C CYS A 581 18.97 25.92 -6.80
N TYR A 582 19.90 25.54 -7.66
CA TYR A 582 20.74 26.46 -8.42
C TYR A 582 20.43 26.37 -9.90
N GLN A 583 20.52 27.51 -10.57
CA GLN A 583 20.44 27.57 -12.02
C GLN A 583 21.76 27.14 -12.63
N GLN A 584 21.68 26.41 -13.74
CA GLN A 584 22.84 26.11 -14.55
C GLN A 584 23.35 27.42 -15.18
N VAL A 585 24.51 27.90 -14.72
CA VAL A 585 25.15 29.08 -15.29
C VAL A 585 26.03 28.61 -16.44
N ASN A 586 25.61 28.89 -17.68
CA ASN A 586 26.26 28.55 -18.95
C ASN A 586 26.17 27.07 -19.41
N SER A 587 25.90 26.89 -20.70
CA SER A 587 25.50 25.64 -21.36
C SER A 587 26.63 24.64 -21.64
N THR A 588 27.85 24.88 -21.17
CA THR A 588 29.01 24.07 -21.54
C THR A 588 29.54 23.26 -20.34
N SER A 589 29.13 21.99 -20.30
CA SER A 589 29.81 20.80 -19.73
C SER A 589 30.32 20.77 -18.28
N SER A 590 30.35 21.87 -17.51
CA SER A 590 31.10 21.90 -16.24
C SER A 590 30.30 21.75 -14.95
N PHE A 591 28.96 21.77 -14.97
CA PHE A 591 28.21 21.76 -13.70
C PHE A 591 28.05 20.35 -13.12
N CYS A 592 27.86 19.32 -13.95
CA CYS A 592 27.72 17.95 -13.45
C CYS A 592 28.98 17.49 -12.70
N SER A 593 30.17 17.88 -13.16
CA SER A 593 31.42 17.56 -12.47
C SER A 593 31.59 18.25 -11.13
N GLN A 594 30.71 19.21 -10.77
CA GLN A 594 30.66 19.82 -9.44
C GLN A 594 29.70 19.10 -8.48
N LEU A 595 28.97 18.10 -8.98
CA LEU A 595 28.07 17.23 -8.23
C LEU A 595 28.82 15.93 -7.93
N LYS A 596 28.63 15.40 -6.73
CA LYS A 596 29.27 14.16 -6.29
C LYS A 596 28.25 13.05 -6.23
N GLY A 597 28.54 11.91 -6.81
CA GLY A 597 27.70 10.72 -6.76
C GLY A 597 28.52 9.48 -7.05
N ASN A 598 28.28 8.42 -6.30
CA ASN A 598 28.88 7.08 -6.43
C ASN A 598 28.03 6.13 -7.27
N THR A 599 26.80 6.53 -7.58
CA THR A 599 25.89 5.84 -8.51
C THR A 599 25.24 6.86 -9.46
N GLN A 600 24.72 6.38 -10.58
CA GLN A 600 23.95 7.23 -11.49
C GLN A 600 22.71 7.82 -10.80
N GLN A 601 22.06 7.07 -9.90
CA GLN A 601 20.88 7.53 -9.17
C GLN A 601 21.23 8.67 -8.20
N GLU A 602 22.42 8.63 -7.58
CA GLU A 602 22.93 9.75 -6.79
C GLU A 602 23.11 11.01 -7.63
N CYS A 603 23.56 10.87 -8.88
CA CYS A 603 23.72 11.98 -9.80
C CYS A 603 22.39 12.50 -10.34
N LEU A 604 21.49 11.60 -10.72
CA LEU A 604 20.11 11.94 -11.10
C LEU A 604 19.34 12.58 -9.95
N SER A 605 19.65 12.24 -8.70
CA SER A 605 19.08 12.89 -7.51
C SER A 605 19.63 14.30 -7.23
N GLN A 606 20.51 14.81 -8.08
CA GLN A 606 21.01 16.19 -8.03
C GLN A 606 20.66 16.96 -9.31
N SER A 607 20.58 16.30 -10.46
CA SER A 607 20.01 16.89 -11.69
C SER A 607 19.66 15.80 -12.69
N ILE A 608 18.51 15.92 -13.35
CA ILE A 608 18.13 15.02 -14.45
C ILE A 608 19.12 15.07 -15.63
N LEU A 609 19.85 16.18 -15.76
CA LEU A 609 20.84 16.41 -16.81
C LEU A 609 22.22 15.86 -16.49
N CYS A 610 22.43 15.30 -15.29
CA CYS A 610 23.67 14.64 -14.90
C CYS A 610 23.49 13.13 -14.73
N PRO A 611 23.05 12.41 -15.77
CA PRO A 611 22.82 10.97 -15.70
C PRO A 611 24.11 10.13 -15.71
N GLY A 612 25.29 10.71 -15.87
CA GLY A 612 26.56 9.99 -15.85
C GLY A 612 27.26 10.01 -14.50
N ILE A 613 28.26 9.13 -14.36
CA ILE A 613 29.19 9.11 -13.23
C ILE A 613 30.62 8.89 -13.73
N THR A 614 31.58 9.61 -13.19
CA THR A 614 33.01 9.41 -13.48
C THR A 614 33.62 8.38 -12.53
N ASP A 615 34.75 7.78 -12.91
CA ASP A 615 35.50 6.86 -12.04
C ASP A 615 35.93 7.50 -10.70
N GLU A 616 35.96 8.83 -10.63
CA GLU A 616 36.34 9.62 -9.46
C GLU A 616 35.15 9.93 -8.51
N GLY A 617 33.94 9.43 -8.80
CA GLY A 617 32.74 9.67 -7.98
C GLY A 617 32.10 11.05 -8.17
N TYR A 618 32.28 11.65 -9.35
CA TYR A 618 31.61 12.88 -9.77
C TYR A 618 30.55 12.59 -10.82
N CYS A 619 29.54 13.45 -10.90
CA CYS A 619 28.51 13.28 -11.92
C CYS A 619 29.00 13.77 -13.28
N SER A 620 28.43 13.21 -14.34
CA SER A 620 28.71 13.60 -15.72
C SER A 620 27.42 13.85 -16.50
N GLN A 621 27.47 14.70 -17.52
CA GLN A 621 26.39 14.83 -18.49
C GLN A 621 26.32 13.61 -19.43
N SER A 622 27.46 13.00 -19.72
CA SER A 622 27.54 11.82 -20.58
C SER A 622 27.16 10.59 -19.78
N ILE A 623 26.19 9.82 -20.27
CA ILE A 623 25.92 8.49 -19.73
C ILE A 623 27.02 7.54 -20.17
N ASN A 624 27.52 6.76 -19.22
CA ASN A 624 28.49 5.71 -19.49
C ASN A 624 27.82 4.56 -20.24
N ASN A 625 28.55 3.71 -20.95
CA ASN A 625 27.96 2.44 -21.36
C ASN A 625 27.71 1.58 -20.12
N CYS A 626 26.74 0.66 -20.18
CA CYS A 626 26.49 -0.24 -19.07
C CYS A 626 27.74 -1.05 -18.72
N SER A 627 28.55 -1.42 -19.70
CA SER A 627 29.85 -2.08 -19.49
C SER A 627 30.81 -1.35 -18.57
N ASP A 628 30.65 -0.04 -18.41
CA ASP A 628 31.55 0.79 -17.61
C ASP A 628 31.22 0.69 -16.11
N TYR A 629 30.02 0.20 -15.75
CA TYR A 629 29.64 -0.09 -14.37
C TYR A 629 30.27 -1.40 -13.91
N LYS A 630 31.37 -1.28 -13.14
CA LYS A 630 32.17 -2.42 -12.66
C LYS A 630 31.56 -3.12 -11.44
N LEU A 631 30.69 -2.43 -10.70
CA LEU A 631 30.12 -2.92 -9.46
C LEU A 631 28.63 -3.22 -9.64
N TYR A 632 28.15 -4.30 -9.02
CA TYR A 632 26.75 -4.75 -9.09
C TYR A 632 25.74 -3.61 -8.84
N TYR A 633 25.95 -2.85 -7.76
CA TYR A 633 25.06 -1.78 -7.34
C TYR A 633 25.08 -0.55 -8.27
N GLN A 634 26.15 -0.38 -9.07
CA GLN A 634 26.22 0.68 -10.09
C GLN A 634 25.46 0.28 -11.37
N CYS A 635 25.27 -1.02 -11.59
CA CYS A 635 24.57 -1.54 -12.75
C CYS A 635 23.06 -1.53 -12.56
N PHE A 636 22.61 -1.91 -11.35
CA PHE A 636 21.19 -2.15 -11.10
C PHE A 636 20.37 -0.86 -11.18
N GLY A 637 19.33 -0.85 -12.03
CA GLY A 637 18.46 0.31 -12.23
C GLY A 637 19.14 1.48 -12.95
N SER A 638 20.35 1.27 -13.46
CA SER A 638 21.08 2.26 -14.22
C SER A 638 20.79 2.16 -15.71
N LEU A 639 21.16 3.23 -16.40
CA LEU A 639 21.00 3.47 -17.81
C LEU A 639 22.38 3.70 -18.37
N GLY A 640 22.68 2.98 -19.43
CA GLY A 640 23.84 3.17 -20.26
C GLY A 640 23.48 3.86 -21.57
N ALA A 641 24.49 4.39 -22.25
CA ALA A 641 24.35 4.87 -23.61
C ALA A 641 23.93 3.73 -24.57
N ASP A 642 24.21 2.48 -24.19
CA ASP A 642 23.86 1.24 -24.87
C ASP A 642 22.58 0.56 -24.35
N GLY A 643 21.74 1.25 -23.56
CA GLY A 643 20.44 0.76 -23.12
C GLY A 643 20.31 0.65 -21.61
N ILE A 644 19.41 -0.19 -21.11
CA ILE A 644 19.25 -0.36 -19.66
C ILE A 644 20.23 -1.38 -19.13
N CYS A 645 20.83 -1.05 -18.01
CA CYS A 645 21.88 -1.82 -17.41
C CYS A 645 21.32 -3.02 -16.66
N GLN A 646 21.73 -4.20 -17.09
CA GLN A 646 21.40 -5.47 -16.46
C GLN A 646 22.69 -6.17 -16.03
N TRP A 647 22.77 -6.57 -14.76
CA TRP A 647 23.93 -7.31 -14.28
C TRP A 647 23.94 -8.73 -14.84
N ASN A 648 25.04 -9.09 -15.51
CA ASN A 648 25.28 -10.44 -15.95
C ASN A 648 26.12 -11.19 -14.92
N GLN A 649 25.47 -12.06 -14.14
CA GLN A 649 26.15 -12.86 -13.12
C GLN A 649 27.27 -13.74 -13.68
N ASN A 650 27.15 -14.21 -14.92
CA ASN A 650 28.17 -15.09 -15.53
C ASN A 650 29.43 -14.32 -15.94
N GLN A 651 29.29 -13.06 -16.32
CA GLN A 651 30.41 -12.21 -16.76
C GLN A 651 30.93 -11.32 -15.63
N LEU A 652 30.24 -11.28 -14.47
CA LEU A 652 30.48 -10.34 -13.38
C LEU A 652 30.61 -8.90 -13.90
N SER A 653 29.79 -8.57 -14.90
CA SER A 653 29.80 -7.29 -15.58
C SER A 653 28.38 -6.86 -15.91
N CYS A 654 28.24 -5.57 -16.16
CA CYS A 654 26.98 -4.96 -16.51
C CYS A 654 26.82 -4.91 -18.04
N LEU A 655 25.63 -5.27 -18.54
CA LEU A 655 25.32 -5.30 -19.97
C LEU A 655 24.19 -4.32 -20.30
N GLY A 656 24.33 -3.60 -21.41
CA GLY A 656 23.29 -2.74 -21.94
C GLY A 656 22.24 -3.52 -22.70
N VAL A 657 20.99 -3.40 -22.27
CA VAL A 657 19.83 -3.99 -22.91
C VAL A 657 19.23 -2.97 -23.88
N LYS A 658 19.44 -3.18 -25.18
CA LYS A 658 18.98 -2.28 -26.25
C LYS A 658 17.52 -2.48 -26.64
N ASN A 659 17.02 -3.71 -26.52
CA ASN A 659 15.68 -4.12 -26.95
C ASN A 659 14.99 -4.91 -25.85
N CYS A 660 13.66 -4.81 -25.78
CA CYS A 660 12.85 -5.52 -24.77
C CYS A 660 13.15 -7.02 -24.72
N ASN A 661 13.33 -7.67 -25.89
CA ASN A 661 13.59 -9.11 -25.99
C ASN A 661 14.88 -9.59 -25.29
N MET A 662 15.82 -8.68 -24.99
CA MET A 662 17.04 -9.00 -24.25
C MET A 662 16.79 -9.04 -22.73
N ILE A 663 15.69 -8.46 -22.25
CA ILE A 663 15.32 -8.45 -20.84
C ILE A 663 14.75 -9.82 -20.47
N LYS A 664 15.56 -10.59 -19.71
CA LYS A 664 15.16 -11.92 -19.23
C LYS A 664 14.41 -11.90 -17.91
N ASN A 665 14.37 -10.75 -17.23
CA ASN A 665 13.73 -10.59 -15.93
C ASN A 665 12.37 -9.89 -16.11
N LYS A 666 11.30 -10.55 -15.65
CA LYS A 666 9.93 -10.02 -15.72
C LYS A 666 9.75 -8.69 -14.99
N SER A 667 10.37 -8.52 -13.83
CA SER A 667 10.33 -7.27 -13.06
C SER A 667 10.99 -6.16 -13.88
N LEU A 668 12.23 -6.36 -14.34
CA LEU A 668 12.93 -5.39 -15.18
C LEU A 668 12.16 -5.04 -16.48
N CYS A 669 11.45 -6.00 -17.06
CA CYS A 669 10.61 -5.74 -18.24
C CYS A 669 9.43 -4.83 -17.92
N ASN A 670 8.70 -5.15 -16.84
CA ASN A 670 7.58 -4.35 -16.37
C ASN A 670 8.01 -2.95 -15.94
N ASN A 671 9.28 -2.79 -15.54
CA ASN A 671 9.83 -1.50 -15.20
C ASN A 671 9.84 -0.57 -16.41
N MET A 672 9.95 -1.08 -17.64
CA MET A 672 10.04 -0.26 -18.87
C MET A 672 8.70 0.31 -19.30
N VAL A 673 8.07 1.10 -18.43
CA VAL A 673 6.71 1.60 -18.64
C VAL A 673 6.60 2.33 -19.98
N GLY A 674 5.61 1.93 -20.77
CA GLY A 674 5.37 2.51 -22.10
C GLY A 674 6.35 2.02 -23.17
N ALA A 675 7.46 1.34 -22.85
CA ALA A 675 8.37 0.76 -23.84
C ALA A 675 8.21 -0.76 -23.97
N CYS A 676 8.17 -1.51 -22.86
CA CYS A 676 8.09 -2.97 -22.86
C CYS A 676 6.97 -3.52 -21.96
N TYR A 677 6.51 -4.72 -22.28
CA TYR A 677 5.61 -5.52 -21.46
C TYR A 677 6.02 -6.99 -21.46
N TRP A 678 5.68 -7.71 -20.40
CA TRP A 678 5.92 -9.14 -20.32
C TRP A 678 4.79 -9.91 -21.00
N ASP A 679 5.07 -10.57 -22.12
CA ASP A 679 4.06 -11.29 -22.91
C ASP A 679 3.84 -12.70 -22.36
N LEU A 680 2.67 -12.91 -21.75
CA LEU A 680 2.26 -14.22 -21.24
C LEU A 680 1.52 -15.07 -22.28
N TYR A 681 1.03 -14.47 -23.38
CA TYR A 681 0.11 -15.13 -24.30
C TYR A 681 0.82 -15.84 -25.45
N ASN A 682 1.96 -15.34 -25.90
CA ASN A 682 2.67 -15.88 -27.06
C ASN A 682 3.56 -17.11 -26.79
N GLN A 683 3.34 -17.84 -25.69
CA GLN A 683 4.14 -19.00 -25.22
C GLN A 683 5.64 -18.73 -24.97
N SER A 684 6.18 -17.62 -25.46
CA SER A 684 7.60 -17.25 -25.37
C SER A 684 8.03 -16.77 -23.98
N ASN A 685 7.08 -16.40 -23.10
CA ASN A 685 7.31 -15.89 -21.74
C ASN A 685 8.50 -14.91 -21.71
N ASN A 686 8.45 -13.92 -22.61
CA ASN A 686 9.54 -13.00 -22.90
C ASN A 686 9.06 -11.55 -22.75
N CYS A 687 10.02 -10.66 -22.60
CA CYS A 687 9.76 -9.23 -22.60
C CYS A 687 9.65 -8.73 -24.05
N THR A 688 8.53 -8.12 -24.40
CA THR A 688 8.20 -7.66 -25.75
C THR A 688 8.00 -6.15 -25.73
N GLN A 689 8.25 -5.49 -26.86
CA GLN A 689 8.03 -4.06 -26.99
C GLN A 689 6.54 -3.74 -27.17
N TYR A 690 6.08 -2.66 -26.55
CA TYR A 690 4.75 -2.13 -26.83
C TYR A 690 4.63 -1.66 -28.28
N ASN A 691 3.42 -1.81 -28.80
CA ASN A 691 2.86 -1.08 -29.92
C ASN A 691 1.46 -0.59 -29.49
N CYS A 692 0.75 0.18 -30.33
CA CYS A 692 -0.55 0.72 -29.93
C CYS A 692 -1.57 -0.36 -29.55
N THR A 693 -1.65 -1.45 -30.32
CA THR A 693 -2.57 -2.55 -30.05
C THR A 693 -2.26 -3.26 -28.72
N THR A 694 -1.00 -3.61 -28.49
CA THR A 694 -0.56 -4.28 -27.26
C THR A 694 -0.63 -3.36 -26.05
N LEU A 695 -0.34 -2.06 -26.20
CA LEU A 695 -0.52 -1.07 -25.15
C LEU A 695 -1.98 -1.05 -24.68
N TYR A 696 -2.93 -0.95 -25.62
CA TYR A 696 -4.34 -0.94 -25.29
C TYR A 696 -4.79 -2.25 -24.65
N ASN A 697 -4.41 -3.40 -25.20
CA ASN A 697 -4.79 -4.70 -24.64
C ASN A 697 -4.27 -4.89 -23.19
N GLN A 698 -3.05 -4.42 -22.91
CA GLN A 698 -2.41 -4.62 -21.61
C GLN A 698 -2.78 -3.55 -20.57
N THR A 699 -3.12 -2.34 -21.00
CA THR A 699 -3.29 -1.18 -20.08
C THR A 699 -4.65 -0.50 -20.20
N GLN A 700 -5.45 -0.83 -21.21
CA GLN A 700 -6.68 -0.14 -21.60
C GLN A 700 -6.47 1.36 -21.89
N LYS A 701 -5.23 1.75 -22.23
CA LYS A 701 -4.86 3.11 -22.65
C LYS A 701 -4.41 3.10 -24.10
N CYS A 702 -4.84 4.11 -24.85
CA CYS A 702 -4.48 4.30 -26.25
C CYS A 702 -3.98 5.73 -26.49
N ASN A 703 -2.77 6.02 -25.99
CA ASN A 703 -2.18 7.35 -26.02
C ASN A 703 -0.82 7.36 -26.72
N TYR A 704 0.21 6.76 -26.13
CA TYR A 704 1.53 6.67 -26.72
C TYR A 704 2.33 5.52 -26.11
N TYR A 705 3.34 5.05 -26.84
CA TYR A 705 4.37 4.15 -26.35
C TYR A 705 5.75 4.69 -26.75
N LEU A 706 6.81 4.11 -26.20
CA LEU A 706 8.18 4.50 -26.47
C LEU A 706 8.86 3.47 -27.39
N SER A 707 9.58 3.95 -28.40
CA SER A 707 10.14 3.14 -29.49
C SER A 707 11.23 2.15 -29.10
N SER A 708 11.85 2.28 -27.92
CA SER A 708 12.86 1.35 -27.42
C SER A 708 13.07 1.59 -25.92
N PRO A 709 13.67 0.66 -25.16
CA PRO A 709 14.03 0.86 -23.76
C PRO A 709 15.34 1.67 -23.57
N ASN A 710 15.85 2.36 -24.59
CA ASN A 710 17.10 3.14 -24.50
C ASN A 710 16.84 4.65 -24.45
N GLN A 711 17.86 5.43 -24.13
CA GLN A 711 17.76 6.88 -23.92
C GLN A 711 17.34 7.71 -25.13
N GLN A 712 17.31 7.12 -26.32
CA GLN A 712 16.80 7.76 -27.52
C GLN A 712 15.33 7.39 -27.74
N TYR A 713 14.52 7.51 -26.68
CA TYR A 713 13.09 7.28 -26.77
C TYR A 713 12.48 8.20 -27.81
N GLU A 714 11.86 7.59 -28.81
CA GLU A 714 10.94 8.28 -29.69
C GLU A 714 9.53 7.96 -29.21
N VAL A 715 8.75 9.00 -28.92
CA VAL A 715 7.33 8.84 -28.60
C VAL A 715 6.60 8.42 -29.87
N LYS A 716 5.95 7.27 -29.82
CA LYS A 716 5.07 6.77 -30.87
C LYS A 716 3.63 6.93 -30.42
N LEU A 717 2.91 7.80 -31.10
CA LEU A 717 1.56 8.17 -30.74
C LEU A 717 0.55 7.13 -31.21
N CYS A 718 -0.52 7.00 -30.43
CA CYS A 718 -1.62 6.08 -30.65
C CYS A 718 -2.95 6.82 -30.56
N TYR A 719 -3.95 6.32 -31.27
CA TYR A 719 -5.33 6.81 -31.18
C TYR A 719 -6.31 5.65 -31.24
N LEU A 720 -7.43 5.80 -30.54
CA LEU A 720 -8.46 4.79 -30.45
C LEU A 720 -9.49 5.02 -31.58
N ASN A 721 -9.65 4.02 -32.46
CA ASN A 721 -10.66 4.01 -33.51
C ASN A 721 -11.62 2.84 -33.27
N GLY A 722 -12.78 3.12 -32.65
CA GLY A 722 -13.64 2.08 -32.09
C GLY A 722 -12.92 1.37 -30.94
N ASP A 723 -12.82 0.04 -30.99
CA ASP A 723 -12.07 -0.76 -29.99
C ASP A 723 -10.62 -1.05 -30.41
N ILE A 724 -10.15 -0.45 -31.51
CA ILE A 724 -8.82 -0.71 -32.07
C ILE A 724 -7.90 0.48 -31.82
N CYS A 725 -6.81 0.24 -31.10
CA CYS A 725 -5.76 1.23 -30.88
C CYS A 725 -4.71 1.19 -31.99
N ASN A 726 -4.70 2.22 -32.84
CA ASN A 726 -3.83 2.33 -34.01
C ASN A 726 -2.71 3.36 -33.78
N SER A 727 -1.57 3.16 -34.45
CA SER A 727 -0.52 4.18 -34.50
C SER A 727 -0.94 5.38 -35.34
N THR A 728 -0.60 6.58 -34.90
CA THR A 728 -0.82 7.81 -35.64
C THR A 728 0.42 8.69 -35.60
N THR A 729 0.59 9.51 -36.63
CA THR A 729 1.49 10.68 -36.61
C THR A 729 0.72 11.99 -36.40
N GLN A 730 -0.61 11.95 -36.51
CA GLN A 730 -1.47 13.09 -36.32
C GLN A 730 -1.90 13.20 -34.86
N VAL A 731 -1.55 14.32 -34.23
CA VAL A 731 -1.94 14.69 -32.87
C VAL A 731 -3.24 15.49 -32.80
N ASN A 732 -3.70 16.03 -33.93
CA ASN A 732 -4.86 16.91 -34.07
C ASN A 732 -6.18 16.39 -33.45
N ASN A 733 -6.33 15.08 -33.28
CA ASN A 733 -7.52 14.47 -32.69
C ASN A 733 -7.53 14.47 -31.15
N LEU A 734 -6.43 14.84 -30.49
CA LEU A 734 -6.39 15.00 -29.04
C LEU A 734 -7.06 16.31 -28.66
N ASP A 735 -7.91 16.31 -27.63
CA ASP A 735 -8.49 17.53 -27.07
C ASP A 735 -7.45 18.37 -26.28
N ALA A 736 -7.85 19.59 -25.90
CA ALA A 736 -6.99 20.52 -25.17
C ALA A 736 -6.49 20.02 -23.81
N TYR A 737 -7.22 19.11 -23.14
CA TYR A 737 -6.81 18.57 -21.84
C TYR A 737 -5.83 17.41 -21.99
N ASN A 738 -5.95 16.67 -23.09
CA ASN A 738 -5.18 15.47 -23.35
C ASN A 738 -3.95 15.71 -24.24
N CYS A 739 -3.90 16.82 -24.99
CA CYS A 739 -2.83 17.10 -25.95
C CYS A 739 -1.42 16.94 -25.37
N TYR A 740 -1.11 17.62 -24.26
CA TYR A 740 0.23 17.58 -23.67
C TYR A 740 0.55 16.23 -23.01
N ASN A 741 -0.34 15.73 -22.16
CA ASN A 741 -0.06 14.52 -21.37
C ASN A 741 -0.13 13.22 -22.21
N SER A 742 -1.10 13.13 -23.14
CA SER A 742 -1.29 11.95 -23.99
C SER A 742 -0.34 11.89 -25.17
N SER A 743 0.38 12.98 -25.48
CA SER A 743 1.46 12.97 -26.46
C SER A 743 2.84 12.69 -25.84
N GLY A 744 2.92 12.33 -24.55
CA GLY A 744 4.22 12.20 -23.89
C GLY A 744 4.99 13.53 -23.85
N ARG A 745 4.25 14.66 -23.81
CA ARG A 745 4.78 16.04 -23.76
C ARG A 745 5.47 16.52 -25.04
N THR A 746 5.25 15.84 -26.17
CA THR A 746 5.83 16.24 -27.46
C THR A 746 4.91 17.14 -28.29
N ALA A 747 3.65 17.30 -27.87
CA ALA A 747 2.66 18.18 -28.49
C ALA A 747 2.06 19.15 -27.47
N GLY A 748 1.61 20.30 -27.97
CA GLY A 748 0.90 21.33 -27.21
C GLY A 748 -0.31 21.85 -27.99
N TRP A 749 -1.28 22.41 -27.30
CA TRP A 749 -2.50 22.95 -27.89
C TRP A 749 -2.23 24.32 -28.52
N ASN A 750 -2.49 24.48 -29.82
CA ASN A 750 -2.05 25.64 -30.62
C ASN A 750 -3.01 26.85 -30.60
N THR A 751 -3.91 26.97 -29.63
CA THR A 751 -4.74 28.17 -29.50
C THR A 751 -5.00 28.54 -28.04
N ARG A 752 -5.36 29.81 -27.80
CA ARG A 752 -5.83 30.25 -26.48
C ARG A 752 -7.26 29.79 -26.17
N ASN A 753 -8.07 29.53 -27.21
CA ASN A 753 -9.45 29.07 -27.04
C ASN A 753 -9.50 27.54 -27.00
N LEU A 754 -10.11 26.96 -25.97
CA LEU A 754 -10.20 25.50 -25.80
C LEU A 754 -11.07 24.82 -26.86
N THR A 755 -11.97 25.54 -27.52
CA THR A 755 -12.91 24.96 -28.50
C THR A 755 -12.39 24.98 -29.94
N ASP A 756 -11.47 25.89 -30.27
CA ASP A 756 -11.11 26.20 -31.68
C ASP A 756 -9.65 25.85 -31.98
N GLY A 757 -9.00 25.08 -31.11
CA GLY A 757 -7.62 24.69 -31.26
C GLY A 757 -7.40 23.36 -31.94
N SER A 758 -6.12 23.08 -32.18
CA SER A 758 -5.64 21.77 -32.54
C SER A 758 -4.39 21.48 -31.75
N CYS A 759 -4.22 20.21 -31.39
CA CYS A 759 -2.98 19.73 -30.82
C CYS A 759 -1.92 19.66 -31.93
N VAL A 760 -0.74 20.26 -31.72
CA VAL A 760 0.36 20.30 -32.68
C VAL A 760 1.67 19.88 -32.03
N LEU A 761 2.56 19.26 -32.79
CA LEU A 761 3.88 18.87 -32.30
C LEU A 761 4.74 20.11 -32.07
N CYS A 762 5.39 20.18 -30.91
CA CYS A 762 6.12 21.39 -30.51
C CYS A 762 7.38 21.65 -31.36
N TYR A 763 7.90 20.64 -32.05
CA TYR A 763 9.04 20.77 -32.96
C TYR A 763 8.67 21.24 -34.39
N ASP A 764 7.41 21.11 -34.82
CA ASP A 764 6.99 21.54 -36.16
C ASP A 764 7.02 23.08 -36.32
N GLN A 765 6.93 23.82 -35.21
CA GLN A 765 7.07 25.28 -35.22
C GLN A 765 8.49 25.76 -35.59
N LEU A 766 9.52 24.96 -35.32
CA LEU A 766 10.89 25.28 -35.72
C LEU A 766 11.09 25.04 -37.22
N ILE A 767 10.47 24.01 -37.78
CA ILE A 767 10.57 23.71 -39.21
C ILE A 767 9.83 24.78 -40.02
N SER A 768 8.63 25.19 -39.60
CA SER A 768 7.87 26.24 -40.29
C SER A 768 8.59 27.59 -40.28
N SER A 769 9.18 27.99 -39.14
CA SER A 769 9.95 29.23 -39.05
C SER A 769 11.29 29.16 -39.81
N SER A 770 11.95 28.00 -39.84
CA SER A 770 13.16 27.79 -40.66
C SER A 770 12.87 27.82 -42.16
N ILE A 771 11.73 27.25 -42.59
CA ILE A 771 11.27 27.30 -43.98
C ILE A 771 10.90 28.73 -44.36
N ILE A 772 10.22 29.49 -43.49
CA ILE A 772 9.92 30.90 -43.74
C ILE A 772 11.22 31.72 -43.85
N ILE A 773 12.21 31.51 -43.00
CA ILE A 773 13.52 32.19 -43.09
C ILE A 773 14.24 31.80 -44.38
N LEU A 774 14.25 30.52 -44.76
CA LEU A 774 14.84 30.06 -46.03
C LEU A 774 14.14 30.67 -47.25
N ILE A 775 12.80 30.74 -47.23
CA ILE A 775 12.02 31.41 -48.27
C ILE A 775 12.34 32.92 -48.29
N SER A 776 12.46 33.57 -47.14
CA SER A 776 12.79 35.01 -47.02
C SER A 776 14.24 35.35 -47.37
N ILE A 777 15.14 34.35 -47.45
CA ILE A 777 16.52 34.50 -47.93
C ILE A 777 16.60 34.20 -49.43
N LEU A 778 15.68 33.39 -49.96
CA LEU A 778 15.60 33.01 -51.37
C LEU A 778 14.77 33.99 -52.23
N PHE A 779 13.93 34.81 -51.60
CA PHE A 779 13.23 35.96 -52.19
C PHE A 779 13.86 37.26 -51.69
#